data_AF-A0A2N7RDY6-F1
#
_entry.id   AF-A0A2N7RDY6-F1
#
_cell.length_a   1.000
_cell.length_b   1.000
_cell.length_c   1.000
_cell.angle_alpha   90.00
_cell.angle_beta   90.00
_cell.angle_gamma   90.00
#
_symmetry.space_group_name_H-M   'P 1'
#
loop_
_entity.id
_entity.type
_entity.pdbx_description
1 polymer ?
#
loop_
_entity_poly.entity_id
_entity_poly.type
_entity_poly.pdbx_seq_one_letter_code
_entity_poly.pdbx_strand_id
1 'polypeptide(L)'
;MPLATWVHDFRGLLAHTSRDLGTAAGHYMQSYEAALESGQLRGAITAAINIGDCFASLNDNESALEWMQCALDLARPTGWPRSIGACQTHAADTMRKLGRLATAEELLRDALHILAPVAGARTYANALFHLGELSLDKGDYDTALDAFSRLAQRAEALGQADFRSMAQRGSAHALSYLDRPEEALQAAERACQLATAQGDAMHQVAALRVLAMLHARHELPPPPGMLERNPALHFLHQALQVAASIDGYVPPGELFDALAREYAHAGDYARAYDIALDAGMAREKSHTQQASNRATAMQVYHQTEHARSEGYHHRELAASEARRAEVLQQTSDTLERLSAIGQEITTHLDASAVFQVLDRHVHALLPVNTFAVYMLDGPGTALRRAHGMEAGRPLPDNAIPLSNPRAYSVRCLLGRREVYIAQVPPRRHAYTVPGTLHNQSVLYVPLMVGERVLGVMTVQACQANAYGERERLIFRTLCAYGAIALDNASAYRQLQDAQAQLVSQEKLAALGSLMAGVAHELNTPIGNSLLIASTMQQKTEDVERLMNGPGLRRSDLAAYIEDAGKASALVMRGLHSAADLVNSFKQVAVDRTTEQRRQFDLQQVSNEIIATVMNRIRSSGHRIEMEVDFGIAMDSYPGPFGQVITNLINNALLHAFDPGGNDGSASTGCMRLCATADAARVQIVFEDNGGGIAEQYLSRIFDPFFTTKLGQGGSGLGLSISYNIVTALLGGTIQVASSGAGTRFTLDLPRVAPRLDAADPASIY
;
A
#
# COMPACT_ATOMS: atom_id res chain seq x y z
N MET A 1 -16.67 16.78 -27.69
CA MET A 1 -17.13 15.58 -28.42
C MET A 1 -18.28 15.90 -29.40
N PRO A 2 -19.49 16.33 -29.00
CA PRO A 2 -20.62 16.43 -29.96
C PRO A 2 -20.49 17.54 -31.02
N LEU A 3 -19.77 18.64 -30.72
CA LEU A 3 -19.53 19.73 -31.67
C LEU A 3 -18.63 19.32 -32.84
N ALA A 4 -17.74 18.34 -32.64
CA ALA A 4 -16.75 17.95 -33.64
C ALA A 4 -17.42 17.39 -34.90
N THR A 5 -18.47 16.57 -34.75
CA THR A 5 -19.29 16.05 -35.85
C THR A 5 -19.75 17.16 -36.79
N TRP A 6 -20.40 18.20 -36.25
CA TRP A 6 -20.95 19.29 -37.05
C TRP A 6 -19.86 20.16 -37.70
N VAL A 7 -18.72 20.36 -37.03
CA VAL A 7 -17.59 21.12 -37.58
C VAL A 7 -16.97 20.39 -38.77
N HIS A 8 -16.74 19.08 -38.64
CA HIS A 8 -16.18 18.26 -39.71
C HIS A 8 -17.16 18.12 -40.87
N ASP A 9 -18.46 17.93 -40.61
CA ASP A 9 -19.50 17.90 -41.63
C ASP A 9 -19.57 19.21 -42.44
N PHE A 10 -19.54 20.36 -41.77
CA PHE A 10 -19.53 21.67 -42.43
C PHE A 10 -18.29 21.89 -43.30
N ARG A 11 -17.10 21.50 -42.81
CA ARG A 11 -15.86 21.58 -43.60
C ARG A 11 -15.89 20.64 -44.80
N GLY A 12 -16.46 19.45 -44.64
CA GLY A 12 -16.70 18.51 -45.73
C GLY A 12 -17.60 19.12 -46.80
N LEU A 13 -18.69 19.79 -46.40
CA LEU A 13 -19.60 20.47 -47.32
C LEU A 13 -18.92 21.62 -48.09
N LEU A 14 -18.09 22.43 -47.43
CA LEU A 14 -17.33 23.50 -48.09
C LEU A 14 -16.34 22.95 -49.12
N ALA A 15 -15.62 21.89 -48.78
CA ALA A 15 -14.69 21.24 -49.70
C ALA A 15 -15.45 20.60 -50.88
N HIS A 16 -16.58 19.95 -50.61
CA HIS A 16 -17.42 19.33 -51.63
C HIS A 16 -17.98 20.34 -52.62
N THR A 17 -18.49 21.48 -52.12
CA THR A 17 -18.98 22.59 -52.97
C THR A 17 -17.86 23.24 -53.78
N SER A 18 -16.64 23.27 -53.25
CA SER A 18 -15.43 23.72 -53.96
C SER A 18 -14.83 22.66 -54.90
N ARG A 19 -15.49 21.51 -55.06
CA ARG A 19 -15.04 20.34 -55.86
C ARG A 19 -13.71 19.71 -55.43
N ASP A 20 -13.25 19.98 -54.22
CA ASP A 20 -12.17 19.24 -53.59
C ASP A 20 -12.72 18.00 -52.88
N LEU A 21 -13.04 16.98 -53.68
CA LEU A 21 -13.68 15.75 -53.22
C LEU A 21 -12.79 14.90 -52.30
N GLY A 22 -11.46 15.00 -52.45
CA GLY A 22 -10.52 14.28 -51.59
C GLY A 22 -10.50 14.82 -50.17
N THR A 23 -10.38 16.15 -50.03
CA THR A 23 -10.47 16.82 -48.74
C THR A 23 -11.87 16.68 -48.13
N ALA A 24 -12.93 16.74 -48.96
CA ALA A 24 -14.30 16.53 -48.51
C ALA A 24 -14.48 15.14 -47.88
N ALA A 25 -14.03 14.08 -48.55
CA ALA A 25 -14.09 12.71 -48.04
C ALA A 25 -13.37 12.57 -46.69
N GLY A 26 -12.17 13.16 -46.56
CA GLY A 26 -11.43 13.16 -45.29
C GLY A 26 -12.16 13.83 -44.14
N HIS A 27 -12.77 14.99 -44.38
CA HIS A 27 -13.59 15.66 -43.36
C HIS A 27 -14.85 14.89 -43.01
N TYR A 28 -15.53 14.26 -43.98
CA TYR A 28 -16.68 13.43 -43.68
C TYR A 28 -16.31 12.16 -42.89
N MET A 29 -15.14 11.56 -43.13
CA MET A 29 -14.64 10.43 -42.31
C MET A 29 -14.43 10.83 -40.85
N GLN A 30 -13.82 12.01 -40.61
CA GLN A 30 -13.67 12.56 -39.25
C GLN A 30 -15.04 12.85 -38.60
N SER A 31 -16.01 13.34 -39.39
CA SER A 31 -17.39 13.55 -38.92
C SER A 31 -18.06 12.23 -38.52
N TYR A 32 -17.88 11.19 -39.35
CA TYR A 32 -18.40 9.84 -39.11
C TYR A 32 -17.88 9.25 -37.79
N GLU A 33 -16.57 9.31 -37.55
CA GLU A 33 -15.94 8.81 -36.31
C GLU A 33 -16.44 9.58 -35.08
N ALA A 34 -16.42 10.92 -35.14
CA ALA A 34 -16.90 11.75 -34.04
C ALA A 34 -18.39 11.50 -33.75
N ALA A 35 -19.19 11.23 -34.77
CA ALA A 35 -20.60 10.89 -34.63
C ALA A 35 -20.79 9.53 -33.93
N LEU A 36 -20.01 8.51 -34.28
CA LEU A 36 -20.06 7.22 -33.60
C LEU A 36 -19.63 7.31 -32.14
N GLU A 37 -18.53 8.01 -31.85
CA GLU A 37 -18.04 8.18 -30.46
C GLU A 37 -19.02 8.96 -29.58
N SER A 38 -19.77 9.89 -30.16
CA SER A 38 -20.79 10.67 -29.45
C SER A 38 -22.19 10.06 -29.46
N GLY A 39 -22.39 8.92 -30.13
CA GLY A 39 -23.70 8.26 -30.27
C GLY A 39 -24.68 8.97 -31.22
N GLN A 40 -24.22 9.92 -32.03
CA GLN A 40 -25.03 10.66 -33.01
C GLN A 40 -25.27 9.84 -34.29
N LEU A 41 -26.06 8.76 -34.19
CA LEU A 41 -26.27 7.80 -35.29
C LEU A 41 -26.73 8.43 -36.62
N ARG A 42 -27.62 9.43 -36.58
CA ARG A 42 -28.05 10.12 -37.81
C ARG A 42 -26.90 10.87 -38.49
N GLY A 43 -26.03 11.51 -37.70
CA GLY A 43 -24.83 12.19 -38.20
C GLY A 43 -23.85 11.21 -38.84
N ALA A 44 -23.65 10.03 -38.22
CA ALA A 44 -22.82 8.98 -38.78
C ALA A 44 -23.38 8.45 -40.11
N ILE A 45 -24.69 8.19 -40.20
CA ILE A 45 -25.32 7.75 -41.46
C ILE A 45 -25.16 8.81 -42.56
N THR A 46 -25.43 10.08 -42.27
CA THR A 46 -25.27 11.16 -43.25
C THR A 46 -23.82 11.31 -43.71
N ALA A 47 -22.86 11.27 -42.77
CA ALA A 47 -21.44 11.31 -43.11
C ALA A 47 -21.04 10.13 -44.01
N ALA A 48 -21.50 8.91 -43.72
CA ALA A 48 -21.21 7.72 -44.54
C ALA A 48 -21.77 7.82 -45.97
N ILE A 49 -22.99 8.36 -46.14
CA ILE A 49 -23.57 8.64 -47.48
C ILE A 49 -22.68 9.65 -48.22
N ASN A 50 -22.31 10.75 -47.56
CA ASN A 50 -21.50 11.81 -48.18
C ASN A 50 -20.10 11.30 -48.58
N ILE A 51 -19.50 10.40 -47.79
CA ILE A 51 -18.23 9.74 -48.14
C ILE A 51 -18.41 8.90 -49.40
N GLY A 52 -19.43 8.06 -49.45
CA GLY A 52 -19.71 7.23 -50.62
C GLY A 52 -20.01 8.06 -51.87
N ASP A 53 -20.72 9.18 -51.75
CA ASP A 53 -20.97 10.12 -52.86
C ASP A 53 -19.67 10.77 -53.39
N CYS A 54 -18.74 11.11 -52.50
CA CYS A 54 -17.43 11.61 -52.88
C CYS A 54 -16.66 10.56 -53.68
N PHE A 55 -16.63 9.30 -53.22
CA PHE A 55 -15.97 8.21 -53.93
C PHE A 55 -16.64 7.88 -55.28
N ALA A 56 -17.98 7.88 -55.35
CA ALA A 56 -18.70 7.68 -56.59
C ALA A 56 -18.39 8.78 -57.61
N SER A 57 -18.26 10.03 -57.15
CA SER A 57 -17.88 11.17 -57.98
C SER A 57 -16.41 11.13 -58.44
N LEU A 58 -15.55 10.44 -57.68
CA LEU A 58 -14.16 10.14 -58.04
C LEU A 58 -14.01 8.88 -58.92
N ASN A 59 -15.14 8.29 -59.35
CA ASN A 59 -15.21 7.05 -60.10
C ASN A 59 -14.59 5.84 -59.37
N ASP A 60 -14.56 5.89 -58.04
CA ASP A 60 -14.22 4.77 -57.16
C ASP A 60 -15.50 4.10 -56.65
N ASN A 61 -16.21 3.45 -57.58
CA ASN A 61 -17.54 2.91 -57.30
C ASN A 61 -17.52 1.75 -56.30
N GLU A 62 -16.39 1.06 -56.12
CA GLU A 62 -16.25 -0.03 -55.16
C GLU A 62 -16.24 0.51 -53.72
N SER A 63 -15.33 1.45 -53.41
CA SER A 63 -15.33 2.13 -52.11
C SER A 63 -16.61 2.90 -51.85
N ALA A 64 -17.23 3.48 -52.89
CA ALA A 64 -18.53 4.11 -52.75
C ALA A 64 -19.60 3.13 -52.25
N LEU A 65 -19.67 1.92 -52.82
CA LEU A 65 -20.62 0.89 -52.39
C LEU A 65 -20.33 0.38 -50.97
N GLU A 66 -19.06 0.23 -50.59
CA GLU A 66 -18.68 -0.15 -49.22
C GLU A 66 -19.21 0.85 -48.19
N TRP A 67 -19.02 2.15 -48.43
CA TRP A 67 -19.53 3.20 -47.56
C TRP A 67 -21.06 3.31 -47.57
N MET A 68 -21.70 3.08 -48.72
CA MET A 68 -23.17 3.02 -48.81
C MET A 68 -23.74 1.82 -48.05
N GLN A 69 -23.05 0.68 -48.08
CA GLN A 69 -23.42 -0.51 -47.29
C GLN A 69 -23.22 -0.24 -45.80
N CYS A 70 -22.12 0.39 -45.41
CA CYS A 70 -21.88 0.82 -44.02
C CYS A 70 -22.99 1.76 -43.52
N ALA A 71 -23.41 2.73 -44.34
CA ALA A 71 -24.51 3.62 -44.02
C ALA A 71 -25.85 2.86 -43.88
N LEU A 72 -26.10 1.87 -44.74
CA LEU A 72 -27.29 1.01 -44.67
C LEU A 72 -27.31 0.15 -43.40
N ASP A 73 -26.18 -0.44 -43.03
CA ASP A 73 -26.07 -1.29 -41.83
C ASP A 73 -26.32 -0.50 -40.55
N LEU A 74 -25.90 0.77 -40.51
CA LEU A 74 -26.26 1.70 -39.43
C LEU A 74 -27.73 2.13 -39.49
N ALA A 75 -28.29 2.33 -40.67
CA ALA A 75 -29.65 2.86 -40.84
C ALA A 75 -30.75 1.80 -40.62
N ARG A 76 -30.57 0.56 -41.08
CA ARG A 76 -31.60 -0.50 -41.02
C ARG A 76 -32.14 -0.75 -39.60
N PRO A 77 -31.30 -0.88 -38.55
CA PRO A 77 -31.79 -1.12 -37.19
C PRO A 77 -32.61 0.04 -36.62
N THR A 78 -32.43 1.27 -37.13
CA THR A 78 -33.13 2.46 -36.62
C THR A 78 -34.59 2.53 -37.08
N GLY A 79 -34.93 1.85 -38.18
CA GLY A 79 -36.24 1.96 -38.82
C GLY A 79 -36.56 3.36 -39.36
N TRP A 80 -35.59 4.27 -39.49
CA TRP A 80 -35.83 5.65 -39.94
C TRP A 80 -36.00 5.72 -41.46
N PRO A 81 -37.21 6.01 -41.98
CA PRO A 81 -37.47 5.91 -43.42
C PRO A 81 -36.61 6.86 -44.26
N ARG A 82 -36.36 8.08 -43.74
CA ARG A 82 -35.52 9.08 -44.42
C ARG A 82 -34.07 8.63 -44.58
N SER A 83 -33.50 7.99 -43.56
CA SER A 83 -32.10 7.54 -43.56
C SER A 83 -31.93 6.30 -44.43
N ILE A 84 -32.79 5.29 -44.25
CA ILE A 84 -32.75 4.05 -45.04
C ILE A 84 -32.96 4.36 -46.53
N GLY A 85 -34.00 5.14 -46.85
CA GLY A 85 -34.30 5.50 -48.23
C GLY A 85 -33.21 6.36 -48.88
N ALA A 86 -32.53 7.23 -48.12
CA ALA A 86 -31.38 7.97 -48.64
C ALA A 86 -30.25 7.01 -49.02
N CYS A 87 -29.81 6.14 -48.10
CA CYS A 87 -28.72 5.21 -48.40
C CYS A 87 -29.03 4.31 -49.61
N GLN A 88 -30.27 3.80 -49.73
CA GLN A 88 -30.68 2.99 -50.87
C GLN A 88 -30.69 3.78 -52.19
N THR A 89 -31.14 5.04 -52.16
CA THR A 89 -31.17 5.91 -53.34
C THR A 89 -29.77 6.17 -53.88
N HIS A 90 -28.83 6.49 -53.00
CA HIS A 90 -27.43 6.77 -53.39
C HIS A 90 -26.68 5.48 -53.80
N ALA A 91 -26.95 4.36 -53.14
CA ALA A 91 -26.46 3.04 -53.58
C ALA A 91 -26.98 2.68 -54.98
N ALA A 92 -28.25 2.98 -55.27
CA ALA A 92 -28.83 2.73 -56.58
C ALA A 92 -28.21 3.58 -57.69
N ASP A 93 -27.93 4.88 -57.44
CA ASP A 93 -27.23 5.72 -58.42
C ASP A 93 -25.80 5.21 -58.69
N THR A 94 -25.10 4.74 -57.66
CA THR A 94 -23.78 4.12 -57.80
C THR A 94 -23.85 2.83 -58.64
N MET A 95 -24.86 1.98 -58.39
CA MET A 95 -25.12 0.77 -59.20
C MET A 95 -25.48 1.10 -60.65
N ARG A 96 -26.25 2.17 -60.89
CA ARG A 96 -26.60 2.66 -62.23
C ARG A 96 -25.35 3.07 -63.00
N LYS A 97 -24.45 3.85 -62.38
CA LYS A 97 -23.15 4.25 -62.97
C LYS A 97 -22.25 3.06 -63.30
N LEU A 98 -22.37 1.95 -62.56
CA LEU A 98 -21.70 0.67 -62.84
C LEU A 98 -22.38 -0.17 -63.94
N GLY A 99 -23.49 0.32 -64.53
CA GLY A 99 -24.26 -0.41 -65.53
C GLY A 99 -25.14 -1.53 -64.96
N ARG A 100 -25.27 -1.67 -63.63
CA ARG A 100 -26.10 -2.67 -62.97
C ARG A 100 -27.55 -2.18 -62.84
N LEU A 101 -28.19 -1.94 -63.98
CA LEU A 101 -29.48 -1.24 -64.06
C LEU A 101 -30.62 -1.97 -63.32
N ALA A 102 -30.65 -3.31 -63.36
CA ALA A 102 -31.68 -4.10 -62.67
C ALA A 102 -31.58 -3.97 -61.14
N THR A 103 -30.38 -4.04 -60.58
CA THR A 103 -30.14 -3.87 -59.14
C THR A 103 -30.46 -2.43 -58.70
N ALA A 104 -30.10 -1.44 -59.51
CA ALA A 104 -30.46 -0.04 -59.24
C ALA A 104 -31.99 0.16 -59.20
N GLU A 105 -32.73 -0.50 -60.08
CA GLU A 105 -34.20 -0.44 -60.13
C GLU A 105 -34.84 -1.04 -58.88
N GLU A 106 -34.38 -2.21 -58.43
CA GLU A 106 -34.85 -2.83 -57.20
C GLU A 106 -34.63 -1.92 -55.99
N LEU A 107 -33.42 -1.38 -55.85
CA LEU A 107 -33.07 -0.46 -54.75
C LEU A 107 -33.92 0.82 -54.77
N LEU A 108 -34.19 1.40 -55.94
CA LEU A 108 -35.02 2.61 -56.04
C LEU A 108 -36.50 2.34 -55.76
N ARG A 109 -37.03 1.20 -56.20
CA ARG A 109 -38.41 0.79 -55.88
C ARG A 109 -38.57 0.60 -54.38
N ASP A 110 -37.63 -0.08 -53.74
CA ASP A 110 -37.62 -0.27 -52.29
C ASP A 110 -37.48 1.08 -51.56
N ALA A 111 -36.57 1.95 -52.01
CA ALA A 111 -36.38 3.28 -51.43
C ALA A 111 -37.66 4.12 -51.50
N LEU A 112 -38.34 4.14 -52.66
CA LEU A 112 -39.60 4.87 -52.85
C LEU A 112 -40.73 4.30 -52.00
N HIS A 113 -40.78 2.97 -51.83
CA HIS A 113 -41.74 2.32 -50.95
C HIS A 113 -41.52 2.72 -49.48
N ILE A 114 -40.27 2.65 -49.01
CA ILE A 114 -39.89 3.03 -47.64
C ILE A 114 -40.13 4.52 -47.39
N LEU A 115 -39.84 5.37 -48.38
CA LEU A 115 -40.02 6.82 -48.27
C LEU A 115 -41.46 7.29 -48.49
N ALA A 116 -42.39 6.43 -48.92
CA ALA A 116 -43.78 6.79 -49.18
C ALA A 116 -44.48 7.51 -48.01
N PRO A 117 -44.31 7.11 -46.72
CA PRO A 117 -44.88 7.83 -45.58
C PRO A 117 -44.29 9.24 -45.37
N VAL A 118 -43.12 9.51 -45.96
CA VAL A 118 -42.39 10.79 -45.87
C VAL A 118 -42.17 11.40 -47.25
N ALA A 119 -43.17 11.31 -48.13
CA ALA A 119 -43.10 11.81 -49.51
C ALA A 119 -42.72 13.32 -49.61
N GLY A 120 -42.97 14.12 -48.56
CA GLY A 120 -42.52 15.51 -48.48
C GLY A 120 -41.01 15.70 -48.24
N ALA A 121 -40.26 14.65 -47.90
CA ALA A 121 -38.82 14.74 -47.63
C ALA A 121 -38.01 14.89 -48.92
N ARG A 122 -36.92 15.67 -48.88
CA ARG A 122 -36.02 15.90 -50.03
C ARG A 122 -35.45 14.60 -50.60
N THR A 123 -35.24 13.59 -49.76
CA THR A 123 -34.77 12.24 -50.14
C THR A 123 -35.75 11.51 -51.06
N TYR A 124 -37.06 11.73 -50.92
CA TYR A 124 -38.05 11.19 -51.86
C TYR A 124 -37.95 11.83 -53.25
N ALA A 125 -37.64 13.13 -53.30
CA ALA A 125 -37.37 13.83 -54.56
C ALA A 125 -36.14 13.27 -55.27
N ASN A 126 -35.05 13.04 -54.53
CA ASN A 126 -33.85 12.39 -55.06
C ASN A 126 -34.18 11.01 -55.62
N ALA A 127 -34.94 10.19 -54.89
CA ALA A 127 -35.33 8.86 -55.36
C ALA A 127 -36.14 8.91 -56.67
N LEU A 128 -37.08 9.84 -56.80
CA LEU A 128 -37.82 10.06 -58.06
C LEU A 128 -36.90 10.53 -59.20
N PHE A 129 -35.95 11.43 -58.90
CA PHE A 129 -34.99 11.90 -59.88
C PHE A 129 -34.11 10.75 -60.41
N HIS A 130 -33.51 9.95 -59.51
CA HIS A 130 -32.67 8.82 -59.91
C HIS A 130 -33.47 7.70 -60.60
N LEU A 131 -34.75 7.52 -60.26
CA LEU A 131 -35.64 6.63 -61.01
C LEU A 131 -35.84 7.13 -62.44
N GLY A 132 -36.09 8.44 -62.61
CA GLY A 132 -36.21 9.05 -63.94
C GLY A 132 -34.95 8.89 -64.79
N GLU A 133 -33.78 9.19 -64.23
CA GLU A 133 -32.49 9.01 -64.91
C GLU A 133 -32.20 7.54 -65.24
N LEU A 134 -32.49 6.61 -64.33
CA LEU A 134 -32.37 5.17 -64.58
C LEU A 134 -33.30 4.70 -65.72
N SER A 135 -34.54 5.20 -65.74
CA SER A 135 -35.50 4.87 -66.80
C SER A 135 -35.06 5.43 -68.15
N LEU A 136 -34.45 6.62 -68.20
CA LEU A 136 -33.81 7.14 -69.42
C LEU A 136 -32.68 6.23 -69.90
N ASP A 137 -31.79 5.79 -69.01
CA ASP A 137 -30.67 4.89 -69.36
C ASP A 137 -31.16 3.53 -69.88
N LYS A 138 -32.30 3.04 -69.36
CA LYS A 138 -32.95 1.80 -69.83
C LYS A 138 -33.73 1.97 -71.14
N GLY A 139 -33.97 3.20 -71.59
CA GLY A 139 -34.84 3.51 -72.73
C GLY A 139 -36.34 3.38 -72.45
N ASP A 140 -36.75 3.35 -71.18
CA ASP A 140 -38.16 3.34 -70.75
C ASP A 140 -38.64 4.78 -70.54
N TYR A 141 -38.91 5.47 -71.65
CA TYR A 141 -39.20 6.90 -71.64
C TYR A 141 -40.56 7.24 -71.02
N ASP A 142 -41.54 6.33 -71.05
CA ASP A 142 -42.83 6.52 -70.39
C ASP A 142 -42.68 6.54 -68.87
N THR A 143 -41.96 5.57 -68.29
CA THR A 143 -41.68 5.54 -66.86
C THR A 143 -40.80 6.73 -66.44
N ALA A 144 -39.83 7.13 -67.28
CA ALA A 144 -39.02 8.31 -67.03
C ALA A 144 -39.89 9.58 -66.95
N LEU A 145 -40.82 9.75 -67.90
CA LEU A 145 -41.72 10.89 -67.94
C LEU A 145 -42.67 10.93 -66.73
N ASP A 146 -43.19 9.78 -66.27
CA ASP A 146 -43.98 9.69 -65.03
C ASP A 146 -43.16 10.14 -63.82
N ALA A 147 -41.95 9.60 -63.66
CA ALA A 147 -41.07 9.92 -62.53
C ALA A 147 -40.73 11.42 -62.49
N PHE A 148 -40.37 12.03 -63.62
CA PHE A 148 -40.08 13.46 -63.71
C PHE A 148 -41.34 14.33 -63.53
N SER A 149 -42.51 13.89 -64.01
CA SER A 149 -43.77 14.62 -63.80
C SER A 149 -44.15 14.67 -62.32
N ARG A 150 -44.02 13.54 -61.61
CA ARG A 150 -44.21 13.46 -60.16
C ARG A 150 -43.20 14.30 -59.40
N LEU A 151 -41.94 14.30 -59.85
CA LEU A 151 -40.90 15.16 -59.28
C LEU A 151 -41.24 16.65 -59.48
N ALA A 152 -41.65 17.06 -60.68
CA ALA A 152 -42.01 18.43 -61.01
C ALA A 152 -43.21 18.92 -60.18
N GLN A 153 -44.29 18.15 -60.10
CA GLN A 153 -45.48 18.50 -59.31
C GLN A 153 -45.12 18.72 -57.84
N ARG A 154 -44.28 17.84 -57.29
CA ARG A 154 -43.81 17.92 -55.90
C ARG A 154 -42.87 19.12 -55.68
N ALA A 155 -41.93 19.34 -56.58
CA ALA A 155 -41.00 20.45 -56.53
C ALA A 155 -41.73 21.80 -56.66
N GLU A 156 -42.84 21.84 -57.41
CA GLU A 156 -43.75 22.98 -57.46
C GLU A 156 -44.40 23.21 -56.09
N ALA A 157 -45.07 22.20 -55.54
CA ALA A 157 -45.77 22.29 -54.26
C ALA A 157 -44.88 22.70 -53.07
N LEU A 158 -43.59 22.33 -53.10
CA LEU A 158 -42.64 22.56 -51.99
C LEU A 158 -41.65 23.72 -52.25
N GLY A 159 -41.77 24.44 -53.37
CA GLY A 159 -40.85 25.56 -53.65
C GLY A 159 -39.40 25.15 -53.94
N GLN A 160 -39.15 23.93 -54.41
CA GLN A 160 -37.79 23.39 -54.63
C GLN A 160 -37.30 23.66 -56.06
N ALA A 161 -36.70 24.83 -56.26
CA ALA A 161 -36.41 25.36 -57.60
C ALA A 161 -35.37 24.53 -58.39
N ASP A 162 -34.44 23.88 -57.70
CA ASP A 162 -33.45 22.96 -58.27
C ASP A 162 -34.11 21.73 -58.90
N PHE A 163 -34.95 21.02 -58.14
CA PHE A 163 -35.68 19.85 -58.66
C PHE A 163 -36.67 20.22 -59.75
N ARG A 164 -37.24 21.44 -59.75
CA ARG A 164 -38.07 21.91 -60.87
C ARG A 164 -37.24 21.95 -62.16
N SER A 165 -36.04 22.53 -62.11
CA SER A 165 -35.15 22.59 -63.27
C SER A 165 -34.73 21.18 -63.72
N MET A 166 -34.32 20.31 -62.79
CA MET A 166 -33.91 18.94 -63.08
C MET A 166 -35.04 18.11 -63.69
N ALA A 167 -36.26 18.22 -63.14
CA ALA A 167 -37.43 17.51 -63.65
C ALA A 167 -37.80 17.95 -65.06
N GLN A 168 -37.85 19.26 -65.31
CA GLN A 168 -38.17 19.79 -66.64
C GLN A 168 -37.14 19.35 -67.69
N ARG A 169 -35.85 19.34 -67.32
CA ARG A 169 -34.78 18.84 -68.18
C ARG A 169 -34.94 17.34 -68.48
N GLY A 170 -35.23 16.52 -67.46
CA GLY A 170 -35.47 15.09 -67.62
C GLY A 170 -36.71 14.79 -68.47
N SER A 171 -37.81 15.52 -68.24
CA SER A 171 -39.03 15.45 -69.05
C SER A 171 -38.78 15.81 -70.51
N ALA A 172 -37.99 16.86 -70.79
CA ALA A 172 -37.62 17.22 -72.14
C ALA A 172 -36.87 16.09 -72.87
N HIS A 173 -35.94 15.42 -72.16
CA HIS A 173 -35.23 14.27 -72.71
C HIS A 173 -36.18 13.11 -73.01
N ALA A 174 -37.06 12.74 -72.08
CA ALA A 174 -38.05 11.67 -72.29
C ALA A 174 -39.02 12.00 -73.45
N LEU A 175 -39.59 13.20 -73.47
CA LEU A 175 -40.52 13.67 -74.50
C LEU A 175 -39.88 13.68 -75.90
N SER A 176 -38.59 14.03 -75.98
CA SER A 176 -37.82 13.97 -77.23
C SER A 176 -37.77 12.57 -77.84
N TYR A 177 -37.66 11.54 -77.01
CA TYR A 177 -37.56 10.15 -77.46
C TYR A 177 -38.94 9.49 -77.63
N LEU A 178 -39.99 10.06 -77.03
CA LEU A 178 -41.40 9.74 -77.26
C LEU A 178 -42.00 10.47 -78.48
N ASP A 179 -41.17 11.16 -79.27
CA ASP A 179 -41.58 11.89 -80.49
C ASP A 179 -42.60 13.00 -80.24
N ARG A 180 -42.45 13.72 -79.10
CA ARG A 180 -43.27 14.88 -78.72
C ARG A 180 -42.41 16.16 -78.67
N PRO A 181 -41.89 16.63 -79.81
CA PRO A 181 -40.83 17.64 -79.85
C PRO A 181 -41.25 19.04 -79.37
N GLU A 182 -42.51 19.45 -79.60
CA GLU A 182 -43.01 20.75 -79.14
C GLU A 182 -43.08 20.84 -77.61
N GLU A 183 -43.58 19.79 -76.96
CA GLU A 183 -43.63 19.70 -75.49
C GLU A 183 -42.23 19.56 -74.90
N ALA A 184 -41.35 18.82 -75.58
CA ALA A 184 -39.96 18.69 -75.19
C ALA A 184 -39.22 20.04 -75.23
N LEU A 185 -39.45 20.84 -76.28
CA LEU A 185 -38.90 22.19 -76.41
C LEU A 185 -39.37 23.09 -75.27
N GLN A 186 -40.68 23.14 -74.99
CA GLN A 186 -41.23 23.93 -73.89
C GLN A 186 -40.63 23.53 -72.53
N ALA A 187 -40.49 22.23 -72.27
CA ALA A 187 -39.88 21.72 -71.05
C ALA A 187 -38.40 22.13 -70.94
N ALA A 188 -37.62 22.03 -72.03
CA ALA A 188 -36.21 22.41 -72.06
C ALA A 188 -35.99 23.92 -71.88
N GLU A 189 -36.79 24.76 -72.53
CA GLU A 189 -36.77 26.22 -72.36
C GLU A 189 -37.10 26.60 -70.91
N ARG A 190 -38.11 25.96 -70.33
CA ARG A 190 -38.51 26.20 -68.94
C ARG A 190 -37.41 25.78 -67.96
N ALA A 191 -36.72 24.68 -68.21
CA ALA A 191 -35.54 24.28 -67.43
C ALA A 191 -34.43 25.34 -67.50
N CYS A 192 -34.12 25.86 -68.69
CA CYS A 192 -33.11 26.89 -68.88
C CYS A 192 -33.47 28.21 -68.17
N GLN A 193 -34.72 28.65 -68.26
CA GLN A 193 -35.23 29.83 -67.57
C GLN A 193 -35.13 29.68 -66.05
N LEU A 194 -35.52 28.52 -65.51
CA LEU A 194 -35.43 28.23 -64.08
C LEU A 194 -33.99 28.23 -63.56
N ALA A 195 -33.06 27.63 -64.30
CA ALA A 195 -31.64 27.63 -63.94
C ALA A 195 -31.03 29.04 -63.98
N THR A 196 -31.37 29.83 -65.00
CA THR A 196 -30.91 31.21 -65.15
C THR A 196 -31.43 32.10 -64.01
N ALA A 197 -32.71 31.97 -63.65
CA ALA A 197 -33.31 32.73 -62.55
C ALA A 197 -32.68 32.42 -61.18
N GLN A 198 -32.11 31.22 -61.01
CA GLN A 198 -31.43 30.78 -59.78
C GLN A 198 -29.94 31.14 -59.75
N GLY A 199 -29.37 31.61 -60.87
CA GLY A 199 -27.93 31.78 -61.01
C GLY A 199 -27.15 30.45 -61.00
N ASP A 200 -27.82 29.33 -61.31
CA ASP A 200 -27.18 28.01 -61.35
C ASP A 200 -26.61 27.74 -62.74
N ALA A 201 -25.36 28.17 -62.94
CA ALA A 201 -24.63 28.01 -64.19
C ALA A 201 -24.49 26.55 -64.63
N MET A 202 -24.42 25.59 -63.69
CA MET A 202 -24.29 24.16 -64.00
C MET A 202 -25.58 23.60 -64.60
N HIS A 203 -26.71 23.89 -63.97
CA HIS A 203 -28.02 23.47 -64.49
C HIS A 203 -28.35 24.20 -65.79
N GLN A 204 -27.90 25.44 -65.95
CA GLN A 204 -28.05 26.21 -67.19
C GLN A 204 -27.29 25.54 -68.35
N VAL A 205 -26.02 25.16 -68.15
CA VAL A 205 -25.23 24.40 -69.15
C VAL A 205 -25.95 23.11 -69.52
N ALA A 206 -26.48 22.37 -68.54
CA ALA A 206 -27.16 21.11 -68.82
C ALA A 206 -28.49 21.30 -69.58
N ALA A 207 -29.26 22.36 -69.29
CA ALA A 207 -30.48 22.69 -70.01
C ALA A 207 -30.18 23.11 -71.47
N LEU A 208 -29.15 23.93 -71.69
CA LEU A 208 -28.69 24.33 -73.02
C LEU A 208 -28.23 23.13 -73.87
N ARG A 209 -27.57 22.15 -73.25
CA ARG A 209 -27.22 20.89 -73.93
C ARG A 209 -28.44 20.09 -74.40
N VAL A 210 -29.51 20.05 -73.58
CA VAL A 210 -30.76 19.39 -73.98
C VAL A 210 -31.45 20.16 -75.11
N LEU A 211 -31.47 21.50 -75.08
CA LEU A 211 -31.96 22.31 -76.20
C LEU A 211 -31.18 22.02 -77.49
N ALA A 212 -29.85 21.96 -77.42
CA ALA A 212 -29.02 21.60 -78.58
C ALA A 212 -29.36 20.19 -79.11
N MET A 213 -29.48 19.20 -78.22
CA MET A 213 -29.86 17.83 -78.58
C MET A 213 -31.24 17.78 -79.25
N LEU A 214 -32.22 18.53 -78.75
CA LEU A 214 -33.57 18.61 -79.33
C LEU A 214 -33.53 19.14 -80.76
N HIS A 215 -32.83 20.26 -80.97
CA HIS A 215 -32.69 20.87 -82.30
C HIS A 215 -31.84 20.05 -83.28
N ALA A 216 -30.93 19.20 -82.77
CA ALA A 216 -30.18 18.26 -83.60
C ALA A 216 -31.02 17.05 -84.03
N ARG A 217 -32.02 16.65 -83.22
CA ARG A 217 -32.86 15.47 -83.46
C ARG A 217 -34.13 15.78 -84.23
N HIS A 218 -34.72 16.95 -83.99
CA HIS A 218 -36.05 17.32 -84.45
C HIS A 218 -36.02 18.63 -85.24
N GLU A 219 -36.86 18.74 -86.27
CA GLU A 219 -37.05 19.98 -87.01
C GLU A 219 -37.92 20.95 -86.19
N LEU A 220 -37.26 21.84 -85.45
CA LEU A 220 -37.87 22.83 -84.57
C LEU A 220 -37.60 24.26 -85.06
N PRO A 221 -38.45 25.25 -84.71
CA PRO A 221 -38.23 26.64 -85.12
C PRO A 221 -36.89 27.18 -84.58
N PRO A 222 -36.16 27.98 -85.39
CA PRO A 222 -34.87 28.51 -84.96
C PRO A 222 -35.03 29.49 -83.79
N PRO A 223 -34.09 29.50 -82.82
CA PRO A 223 -34.14 30.39 -81.68
C PRO A 223 -33.97 31.87 -82.08
N PRO A 224 -34.60 32.80 -81.34
CA PRO A 224 -34.50 34.22 -81.63
C PRO A 224 -33.06 34.73 -81.44
N GLY A 225 -32.54 35.47 -82.41
CA GLY A 225 -31.19 36.07 -82.32
C GLY A 225 -30.03 35.12 -82.66
N MET A 226 -30.31 33.98 -83.29
CA MET A 226 -29.30 33.03 -83.75
C MET A 226 -28.36 33.63 -84.81
N LEU A 227 -27.05 33.51 -84.61
CA LEU A 227 -26.00 33.96 -85.54
C LEU A 227 -25.20 32.78 -86.13
N GLU A 228 -25.39 31.59 -85.57
CA GLU A 228 -24.71 30.35 -85.91
C GLU A 228 -25.33 29.67 -87.14
N ARG A 229 -24.68 28.60 -87.65
CA ARG A 229 -25.13 27.89 -88.86
C ARG A 229 -26.36 27.01 -88.65
N ASN A 230 -26.56 26.49 -87.44
CA ASN A 230 -27.74 25.72 -87.06
C ASN A 230 -28.12 26.00 -85.58
N PRO A 231 -29.38 25.74 -85.18
CA PRO A 231 -29.84 26.00 -83.81
C PRO A 231 -29.09 25.21 -82.73
N ALA A 232 -28.62 24.00 -83.05
CA ALA A 232 -27.86 23.20 -82.11
C ALA A 232 -26.51 23.85 -81.76
N LEU A 233 -25.77 24.38 -82.74
CA LEU A 233 -24.53 25.12 -82.55
C LEU A 233 -24.73 26.39 -81.69
N HIS A 234 -25.85 27.08 -81.88
CA HIS A 234 -26.21 28.26 -81.06
C HIS A 234 -26.25 27.92 -79.57
N PHE A 235 -27.01 26.88 -79.21
CA PHE A 235 -27.15 26.46 -77.82
C PHE A 235 -25.87 25.83 -77.26
N LEU A 236 -25.08 25.11 -78.08
CA LEU A 236 -23.79 24.56 -77.65
C LEU A 236 -22.75 25.65 -77.36
N HIS A 237 -22.71 26.72 -78.16
CA HIS A 237 -21.84 27.87 -77.86
C HIS A 237 -22.28 28.63 -76.61
N GLN A 238 -23.58 28.84 -76.41
CA GLN A 238 -24.09 29.40 -75.16
C GLN A 238 -23.71 28.52 -73.97
N ALA A 239 -23.81 27.20 -74.09
CA ALA A 239 -23.40 26.28 -73.05
C ALA A 239 -21.90 26.41 -72.73
N LEU A 240 -21.03 26.55 -73.73
CA LEU A 240 -19.60 26.80 -73.52
C LEU A 240 -19.32 28.16 -72.88
N GLN A 241 -20.05 29.20 -73.26
CA GLN A 241 -19.90 30.53 -72.67
C GLN A 241 -20.29 30.56 -71.20
N VAL A 242 -21.41 29.90 -70.85
CA VAL A 242 -21.83 29.75 -69.45
C VAL A 242 -20.83 28.87 -68.69
N ALA A 243 -20.36 27.77 -69.28
CA ALA A 243 -19.34 26.92 -68.68
C ALA A 243 -18.04 27.67 -68.34
N ALA A 244 -17.61 28.60 -69.21
CA ALA A 244 -16.43 29.44 -68.99
C ALA A 244 -16.58 30.43 -67.83
N SER A 245 -17.80 30.73 -67.39
CA SER A 245 -18.05 31.59 -66.23
C SER A 245 -17.87 30.86 -64.88
N ILE A 246 -17.72 29.54 -64.89
CA ILE A 246 -17.61 28.72 -63.69
C ILE A 246 -16.13 28.49 -63.37
N ASP A 247 -15.66 29.04 -62.25
CA ASP A 247 -14.26 28.90 -61.83
C ASP A 247 -13.89 27.42 -61.56
N GLY A 248 -12.72 27.00 -62.02
CA GLY A 248 -12.26 25.60 -61.91
C GLY A 248 -13.09 24.56 -62.70
N TYR A 249 -14.07 24.97 -63.51
CA TYR A 249 -14.89 24.06 -64.30
C TYR A 249 -14.18 23.63 -65.58
N VAL A 250 -13.95 22.33 -65.73
CA VAL A 250 -13.55 21.73 -67.01
C VAL A 250 -14.84 21.33 -67.74
N PRO A 251 -15.16 21.94 -68.91
CA PRO A 251 -16.33 21.54 -69.67
C PRO A 251 -16.25 20.05 -70.06
N PRO A 252 -17.37 19.31 -69.99
CA PRO A 252 -17.36 17.88 -70.27
C PRO A 252 -17.02 17.62 -71.74
N GLY A 253 -16.21 16.57 -72.00
CA GLY A 253 -15.84 16.17 -73.36
C GLY A 253 -17.05 15.97 -74.29
N GLU A 254 -18.18 15.50 -73.75
CA GLU A 254 -19.45 15.34 -74.47
C GLU A 254 -19.99 16.63 -75.08
N LEU A 255 -19.72 17.78 -74.47
CA LEU A 255 -20.12 19.09 -74.98
C LEU A 255 -19.30 19.43 -76.23
N PHE A 256 -17.99 19.19 -76.20
CA PHE A 256 -17.12 19.34 -77.35
C PHE A 256 -17.44 18.32 -78.45
N ASP A 257 -17.75 17.07 -78.09
CA ASP A 257 -18.17 16.05 -79.08
C ASP A 257 -19.48 16.46 -79.79
N ALA A 258 -20.45 16.98 -79.04
CA ALA A 258 -21.68 17.48 -79.63
C ALA A 258 -21.40 18.64 -80.59
N LEU A 259 -20.52 19.57 -80.19
CA LEU A 259 -20.13 20.68 -81.04
C LEU A 259 -19.38 20.22 -82.31
N ALA A 260 -18.47 19.25 -82.18
CA ALA A 260 -17.76 18.65 -83.30
C ALA A 260 -18.72 17.94 -84.28
N ARG A 261 -19.69 17.17 -83.75
CA ARG A 261 -20.73 16.52 -84.57
C ARG A 261 -21.54 17.55 -85.35
N GLU A 262 -21.98 18.61 -84.70
CA GLU A 262 -22.78 19.65 -85.36
C GLU A 262 -21.99 20.42 -86.42
N TYR A 263 -20.71 20.70 -86.20
CA TYR A 263 -19.85 21.30 -87.24
C TYR A 263 -19.61 20.35 -88.41
N ALA A 264 -19.47 19.04 -88.16
CA ALA A 264 -19.37 18.04 -89.21
C ALA A 264 -20.68 17.94 -90.03
N HIS A 265 -21.84 17.99 -89.37
CA HIS A 265 -23.15 18.06 -90.04
C HIS A 265 -23.31 19.33 -90.87
N ALA A 266 -22.75 20.46 -90.41
CA ALA A 266 -22.72 21.72 -91.14
C ALA A 266 -21.63 21.79 -92.25
N GLY A 267 -20.92 20.70 -92.50
CA GLY A 267 -19.90 20.57 -93.56
C GLY A 267 -18.53 21.18 -93.25
N ASP A 268 -18.30 21.63 -92.01
CA ASP A 268 -17.02 22.25 -91.57
C ASP A 268 -16.12 21.21 -90.89
N TYR A 269 -15.59 20.28 -91.68
CA TYR A 269 -14.81 19.15 -91.16
C TYR A 269 -13.50 19.57 -90.48
N ALA A 270 -12.88 20.67 -90.91
CA ALA A 270 -11.66 21.19 -90.30
C ALA A 270 -11.93 21.65 -88.86
N ARG A 271 -12.97 22.47 -88.67
CA ARG A 271 -13.35 22.93 -87.33
C ARG A 271 -13.89 21.80 -86.46
N ALA A 272 -14.63 20.85 -87.04
CA ALA A 272 -15.07 19.65 -86.34
C ALA A 272 -13.89 18.80 -85.83
N TYR A 273 -12.83 18.66 -86.62
CA TYR A 273 -11.63 17.94 -86.23
C TYR A 273 -10.88 18.64 -85.08
N ASP A 274 -10.68 19.96 -85.17
CA ASP A 274 -10.02 20.74 -84.11
C ASP A 274 -10.79 20.63 -82.78
N ILE A 275 -12.13 20.75 -82.82
CA ILE A 275 -12.97 20.61 -81.64
C ILE A 275 -12.97 19.17 -81.10
N ALA A 276 -12.84 18.16 -81.96
CA ALA A 276 -12.70 16.77 -81.52
C ALA A 276 -11.36 16.54 -80.80
N LEU A 277 -10.29 17.23 -81.19
CA LEU A 277 -9.03 17.24 -80.45
C LEU A 277 -9.18 17.93 -79.09
N ASP A 278 -9.89 19.06 -79.04
CA ASP A 278 -10.24 19.74 -77.79
C ASP A 278 -11.07 18.82 -76.87
N ALA A 279 -11.99 18.02 -77.42
CA ALA A 279 -12.73 17.00 -76.68
C ALA A 279 -11.80 15.94 -76.09
N GLY A 280 -10.79 15.51 -76.85
CA GLY A 280 -9.73 14.60 -76.39
C GLY A 280 -8.94 15.19 -75.22
N MET A 281 -8.46 16.42 -75.35
CA MET A 281 -7.73 17.12 -74.30
C MET A 281 -8.58 17.38 -73.05
N ALA A 282 -9.86 17.74 -73.23
CA ALA A 282 -10.79 17.93 -72.12
C ALA A 282 -11.04 16.63 -71.34
N ARG A 283 -11.18 15.49 -72.05
CA ARG A 283 -11.28 14.17 -71.41
C ARG A 283 -10.00 13.80 -70.67
N GLU A 284 -8.85 13.98 -71.29
CA GLU A 284 -7.55 13.67 -70.67
C GLU A 284 -7.35 14.51 -69.41
N LYS A 285 -7.59 15.82 -69.48
CA LYS A 285 -7.52 16.72 -68.31
C LYS A 285 -8.50 16.33 -67.20
N SER A 286 -9.74 15.98 -67.55
CA SER A 286 -10.73 15.49 -66.58
C SER A 286 -10.30 14.18 -65.94
N HIS A 287 -9.79 13.23 -66.74
CA HIS A 287 -9.29 11.95 -66.25
C HIS A 287 -8.07 12.10 -65.35
N THR A 288 -7.09 12.94 -65.72
CA THR A 288 -5.91 13.21 -64.90
C THR A 288 -6.30 13.88 -63.58
N GLN A 289 -7.21 14.85 -63.62
CA GLN A 289 -7.71 15.50 -62.41
C GLN A 289 -8.48 14.53 -61.50
N GLN A 290 -9.36 13.69 -62.08
CA GLN A 290 -10.09 12.66 -61.33
C GLN A 290 -9.15 11.62 -60.73
N ALA A 291 -8.13 11.16 -61.48
CA ALA A 291 -7.13 10.22 -60.99
C ALA A 291 -6.31 10.81 -59.83
N SER A 292 -5.91 12.09 -59.94
CA SER A 292 -5.20 12.80 -58.87
C SER A 292 -6.08 12.98 -57.63
N ASN A 293 -7.35 13.36 -57.80
CA ASN A 293 -8.29 13.50 -56.70
C ASN A 293 -8.60 12.13 -56.05
N ARG A 294 -8.70 11.06 -56.84
CA ARG A 294 -8.88 9.69 -56.35
C ARG A 294 -7.68 9.20 -55.56
N ALA A 295 -6.46 9.42 -56.06
CA ALA A 295 -5.24 9.07 -55.33
C ALA A 295 -5.16 9.80 -53.98
N THR A 296 -5.52 11.08 -53.96
CA THR A 296 -5.58 11.88 -52.72
C THR A 296 -6.63 11.33 -51.76
N ALA A 297 -7.85 11.03 -52.24
CA ALA A 297 -8.92 10.46 -51.41
C ALA A 297 -8.55 9.08 -50.85
N MET A 298 -7.93 8.22 -51.67
CA MET A 298 -7.50 6.87 -51.27
C MET A 298 -6.36 6.92 -50.25
N GLN A 299 -5.42 7.87 -50.40
CA GLN A 299 -4.38 8.12 -49.43
C GLN A 299 -4.96 8.58 -48.09
N VAL A 300 -5.92 9.52 -48.12
CA VAL A 300 -6.61 9.98 -46.90
C VAL A 300 -7.38 8.84 -46.25
N TYR A 301 -8.10 8.02 -47.03
CA TYR A 301 -8.81 6.84 -46.52
C TYR A 301 -7.86 5.88 -45.81
N HIS A 302 -6.77 5.48 -46.48
CA HIS A 302 -5.79 4.56 -45.91
C HIS A 302 -5.11 5.14 -44.66
N GLN A 303 -4.81 6.44 -44.65
CA GLN A 303 -4.25 7.11 -43.48
C GLN A 303 -5.23 7.11 -42.30
N THR A 304 -6.52 7.34 -42.58
CA THR A 304 -7.55 7.39 -41.53
C THR A 304 -7.80 6.00 -40.95
N GLU A 305 -7.93 4.96 -41.79
CA GLU A 305 -8.08 3.57 -41.32
C GLU A 305 -6.85 3.06 -40.56
N HIS A 306 -5.64 3.42 -41.00
CA HIS A 306 -4.42 3.08 -40.26
C HIS A 306 -4.40 3.73 -38.87
N ALA A 307 -4.67 5.04 -38.80
CA ALA A 307 -4.73 5.77 -37.53
C ALA A 307 -5.80 5.19 -36.59
N ARG A 308 -6.94 4.75 -37.14
CA ARG A 308 -8.01 4.09 -36.39
C ARG A 308 -7.57 2.75 -35.81
N SER A 309 -6.90 1.92 -36.60
CA SER A 309 -6.37 0.62 -36.15
C SER A 309 -5.35 0.80 -35.02
N GLU A 310 -4.40 1.73 -35.18
CA GLU A 310 -3.42 2.06 -34.15
C GLU A 310 -4.08 2.58 -32.87
N GLY A 311 -5.06 3.48 -33.00
CA GLY A 311 -5.82 4.01 -31.87
C GLY A 311 -6.56 2.92 -31.10
N TYR A 312 -7.17 1.96 -31.79
CA TYR A 312 -7.83 0.81 -31.16
C TYR A 312 -6.82 -0.06 -30.40
N HIS A 313 -5.68 -0.37 -31.02
CA HIS A 313 -4.61 -1.15 -30.40
C HIS A 313 -4.06 -0.48 -29.14
N HIS A 314 -3.82 0.84 -29.17
CA HIS A 314 -3.35 1.59 -28.02
C HIS A 314 -4.39 1.62 -26.88
N ARG A 315 -5.69 1.75 -27.18
CA ARG A 315 -6.75 1.70 -26.16
C ARG A 315 -6.83 0.32 -25.50
N GLU A 316 -6.72 -0.77 -26.26
CA GLU A 316 -6.71 -2.12 -25.70
C GLU A 316 -5.48 -2.37 -24.81
N LEU A 317 -4.30 -1.92 -25.26
CA LEU A 317 -3.07 -2.03 -24.48
C LEU A 317 -3.20 -1.26 -23.15
N ALA A 318 -3.66 -0.02 -23.19
CA ALA A 318 -3.88 0.81 -22.00
C ALA A 318 -4.89 0.16 -21.03
N ALA A 319 -5.98 -0.42 -21.54
CA ALA A 319 -6.96 -1.13 -20.71
C ALA A 319 -6.35 -2.39 -20.06
N SER A 320 -5.47 -3.10 -20.77
CA SER A 320 -4.75 -4.26 -20.22
C SER A 320 -3.74 -3.86 -19.14
N GLU A 321 -2.97 -2.80 -19.38
CA GLU A 321 -2.02 -2.25 -18.41
C GLU A 321 -2.73 -1.76 -17.15
N ALA A 322 -3.85 -1.06 -17.29
CA ALA A 322 -4.67 -0.61 -16.16
C ALA A 322 -5.17 -1.79 -15.30
N ARG A 323 -5.70 -2.84 -15.93
CA ARG A 323 -6.12 -4.07 -15.20
C ARG A 323 -4.95 -4.72 -14.47
N ARG A 324 -3.76 -4.76 -15.09
CA ARG A 324 -2.56 -5.33 -14.48
C ARG A 324 -2.07 -4.50 -13.28
N ALA A 325 -2.11 -3.17 -13.40
CA ALA A 325 -1.76 -2.26 -12.31
C ALA A 325 -2.70 -2.41 -11.11
N GLU A 326 -4.01 -2.57 -11.34
CA GLU A 326 -5.00 -2.75 -10.28
C GLU A 326 -4.76 -4.05 -9.48
N VAL A 327 -4.51 -5.17 -10.17
CA VAL A 327 -4.19 -6.46 -9.52
C VAL A 327 -2.88 -6.38 -8.72
N LEU A 328 -1.87 -5.68 -9.26
CA LEU A 328 -0.60 -5.46 -8.54
C LEU A 328 -0.81 -4.62 -7.28
N GLN A 329 -1.63 -3.57 -7.33
CA GLN A 329 -1.92 -2.73 -6.18
C GLN A 329 -2.63 -3.53 -5.08
N GLN A 330 -3.66 -4.31 -5.42
CA GLN A 330 -4.35 -5.18 -4.46
C GLN A 330 -3.41 -6.22 -3.80
N THR A 331 -2.45 -6.72 -4.58
CA THR A 331 -1.42 -7.65 -4.07
C THR A 331 -0.46 -6.94 -3.12
N SER A 332 -0.02 -5.72 -3.44
CA SER A 332 0.84 -4.89 -2.58
C SER A 332 0.17 -4.57 -1.25
N ASP A 333 -1.08 -4.09 -1.28
CA ASP A 333 -1.85 -3.75 -0.07
C ASP A 333 -2.03 -4.97 0.87
N THR A 334 -2.18 -6.17 0.28
CA THR A 334 -2.26 -7.42 1.04
C THR A 334 -0.92 -7.75 1.71
N LEU A 335 0.20 -7.57 1.01
CA LEU A 335 1.54 -7.82 1.55
C LEU A 335 1.90 -6.84 2.67
N GLU A 336 1.53 -5.56 2.55
CA GLU A 336 1.76 -4.56 3.61
C GLU A 336 1.04 -4.93 4.90
N ARG A 337 -0.24 -5.34 4.80
CA ARG A 337 -1.00 -5.81 5.97
C ARG A 337 -0.35 -7.04 6.61
N LEU A 338 0.06 -8.01 5.80
CA LEU A 338 0.75 -9.21 6.31
C LEU A 338 2.09 -8.85 6.99
N SER A 339 2.82 -7.89 6.44
CA SER A 339 4.08 -7.41 7.02
C SER A 339 3.87 -6.76 8.39
N ALA A 340 2.86 -5.90 8.54
CA ALA A 340 2.52 -5.28 9.82
C ALA A 340 2.13 -6.34 10.88
N ILE A 341 1.36 -7.36 10.48
CA ILE A 341 1.01 -8.49 11.36
C ILE A 341 2.26 -9.29 11.75
N GLY A 342 3.16 -9.54 10.79
CA GLY A 342 4.43 -10.21 11.05
C GLY A 342 5.30 -9.48 12.06
N GLN A 343 5.36 -8.15 11.97
CA GLN A 343 6.06 -7.32 12.97
C GLN A 343 5.43 -7.47 14.35
N GLU A 344 4.10 -7.39 14.46
CA GLU A 344 3.42 -7.56 15.76
C GLU A 344 3.71 -8.95 16.37
N ILE A 345 3.56 -10.03 15.59
CA ILE A 345 3.80 -11.40 16.06
C ILE A 345 5.25 -11.57 16.57
N THR A 346 6.23 -11.02 15.85
CA THR A 346 7.66 -11.19 16.18
C THR A 346 8.16 -10.33 17.34
N THR A 347 7.39 -9.34 17.79
CA THR A 347 7.74 -8.53 18.97
C THR A 347 7.55 -9.26 20.29
N HIS A 348 6.74 -10.32 20.33
CA HIS A 348 6.48 -11.07 21.54
C HIS A 348 7.61 -12.07 21.83
N LEU A 349 8.13 -12.02 23.05
CA LEU A 349 9.18 -12.94 23.54
C LEU A 349 8.62 -14.09 24.41
N ASP A 350 7.30 -14.15 24.58
CA ASP A 350 6.62 -15.27 25.25
C ASP A 350 5.77 -16.07 24.26
N ALA A 351 5.92 -17.40 24.32
CA ALA A 351 5.22 -18.31 23.42
C ALA A 351 3.70 -18.23 23.54
N SER A 352 3.17 -18.00 24.75
CA SER A 352 1.72 -17.91 24.98
C SER A 352 1.14 -16.66 24.33
N ALA A 353 1.84 -15.53 24.44
CA ALA A 353 1.48 -14.29 23.77
C ALA A 353 1.52 -14.44 22.23
N VAL A 354 2.55 -15.10 21.69
CA VAL A 354 2.65 -15.40 20.25
C VAL A 354 1.45 -16.22 19.77
N PHE A 355 1.05 -17.25 20.51
CA PHE A 355 -0.13 -18.06 20.15
C PHE A 355 -1.44 -17.25 20.14
N GLN A 356 -1.64 -16.37 21.12
CA GLN A 356 -2.84 -15.52 21.18
C GLN A 356 -2.92 -14.52 20.01
N VAL A 357 -1.78 -13.91 19.65
CA VAL A 357 -1.72 -12.97 18.53
C VAL A 357 -1.94 -13.70 17.20
N LEU A 358 -1.36 -14.89 17.02
CA LEU A 358 -1.61 -15.74 15.86
C LEU A 358 -3.09 -16.11 15.75
N ASP A 359 -3.73 -16.56 16.84
CA ASP A 359 -5.14 -16.93 16.87
C ASP A 359 -6.05 -15.77 16.42
N ARG A 360 -5.82 -14.57 16.95
CA ARG A 360 -6.58 -13.36 16.61
C ARG A 360 -6.43 -12.99 15.13
N HIS A 361 -5.21 -12.97 14.59
CA HIS A 361 -4.97 -12.60 13.19
C HIS A 361 -5.46 -13.66 12.20
N VAL A 362 -5.34 -14.94 12.56
CA VAL A 362 -5.88 -16.04 11.77
C VAL A 362 -7.40 -15.94 11.66
N HIS A 363 -8.11 -15.70 12.77
CA HIS A 363 -9.57 -15.52 12.76
C HIS A 363 -10.03 -14.24 12.04
N ALA A 364 -9.18 -13.19 12.00
CA ALA A 364 -9.51 -11.94 11.31
C ALA A 364 -9.36 -12.02 9.78
N LEU A 365 -8.45 -12.86 9.27
CA LEU A 365 -8.07 -12.88 7.85
C LEU A 365 -8.56 -14.10 7.08
N LEU A 366 -8.87 -15.19 7.78
CA LEU A 366 -9.21 -16.46 7.18
C LEU A 366 -10.57 -16.96 7.69
N PRO A 367 -11.35 -17.67 6.85
CA PRO A 367 -12.55 -18.36 7.30
C PRO A 367 -12.14 -19.55 8.19
N VAL A 368 -12.22 -19.39 9.50
CA VAL A 368 -11.75 -20.38 10.48
C VAL A 368 -12.82 -20.69 11.51
N ASN A 369 -13.06 -21.98 11.73
CA ASN A 369 -13.86 -22.50 12.84
C ASN A 369 -12.96 -23.12 13.92
N THR A 370 -11.84 -23.72 13.51
CA THR A 370 -10.87 -24.36 14.38
C THR A 370 -9.46 -23.93 14.01
N PHE A 371 -8.73 -23.38 14.98
CA PHE A 371 -7.31 -23.05 14.88
C PHE A 371 -6.52 -23.87 15.88
N ALA A 372 -5.36 -24.40 15.48
CA ALA A 372 -4.46 -25.06 16.43
C ALA A 372 -2.99 -25.00 16.01
N VAL A 373 -2.12 -24.93 17.02
CA VAL A 373 -0.67 -25.03 16.89
C VAL A 373 -0.19 -26.25 17.64
N TYR A 374 0.53 -27.11 16.92
CA TYR A 374 1.18 -28.31 17.47
C TYR A 374 2.68 -28.10 17.45
N MET A 375 3.33 -28.33 18.59
CA MET A 375 4.79 -28.25 18.73
C MET A 375 5.38 -29.65 18.87
N LEU A 376 6.60 -29.84 18.38
CA LEU A 376 7.36 -31.06 18.61
C LEU A 376 7.68 -31.20 20.10
N ASP A 377 7.55 -32.39 20.66
CA ASP A 377 8.03 -32.67 22.02
C ASP A 377 9.56 -32.69 22.08
N GLY A 378 10.14 -32.50 23.28
CA GLY A 378 11.59 -32.50 23.48
C GLY A 378 12.33 -33.74 22.94
N PRO A 379 11.77 -34.97 23.09
CA PRO A 379 12.34 -36.18 22.49
C PRO A 379 12.14 -36.31 20.97
N GLY A 380 11.29 -35.49 20.35
CA GLY A 380 10.95 -35.58 18.93
C GLY A 380 10.16 -36.84 18.54
N THR A 381 9.30 -37.33 19.43
CA THR A 381 8.48 -38.54 19.24
C THR A 381 7.01 -38.26 18.95
N ALA A 382 6.51 -37.09 19.31
CA ALA A 382 5.10 -36.72 19.15
C ALA A 382 4.89 -35.22 18.93
N LEU A 383 3.80 -34.88 18.26
CA LEU A 383 3.28 -33.51 18.17
C LEU A 383 2.29 -33.26 19.31
N ARG A 384 2.59 -32.31 20.19
CA ARG A 384 1.68 -31.90 21.27
C ARG A 384 1.00 -30.58 20.92
N ARG A 385 -0.30 -30.48 21.16
CA ARG A 385 -1.00 -29.19 20.99
C ARG A 385 -0.51 -28.21 22.04
N ALA A 386 0.08 -27.12 21.58
CA ALA A 386 0.51 -26.02 22.42
C ALA A 386 -0.57 -24.94 22.51
N HIS A 387 -1.40 -24.81 21.46
CA HIS A 387 -2.53 -23.91 21.43
C HIS A 387 -3.65 -24.50 20.56
N GLY A 388 -4.91 -24.29 20.93
CA GLY A 388 -6.02 -24.67 20.08
C GLY A 388 -7.33 -24.05 20.53
N MET A 389 -8.04 -23.47 19.58
CA MET A 389 -9.32 -22.79 19.78
C MET A 389 -10.32 -23.32 18.74
N GLU A 390 -11.54 -23.58 19.18
CA GLU A 390 -12.66 -23.92 18.31
C GLU A 390 -13.90 -23.14 18.72
N ALA A 391 -14.46 -22.36 17.80
CA ALA A 391 -15.61 -21.48 18.06
C ALA A 391 -15.45 -20.64 19.35
N GLY A 392 -14.25 -20.12 19.60
CA GLY A 392 -13.92 -19.29 20.78
C GLY A 392 -13.73 -20.07 22.09
N ARG A 393 -13.73 -21.42 22.06
CA ARG A 393 -13.47 -22.27 23.23
C ARG A 393 -12.13 -22.99 23.09
N PRO A 394 -11.34 -23.12 24.17
CA PRO A 394 -10.09 -23.86 24.15
C PRO A 394 -10.36 -25.34 23.92
N LEU A 395 -9.58 -25.94 23.00
CA LEU A 395 -9.60 -27.38 22.76
C LEU A 395 -8.78 -28.10 23.84
N PRO A 396 -9.17 -29.34 24.23
CA PRO A 396 -8.40 -30.10 25.21
C PRO A 396 -7.04 -30.51 24.65
N ASP A 397 -6.11 -30.69 25.57
CA ASP A 397 -4.77 -31.16 25.28
C ASP A 397 -4.81 -32.50 24.55
N ASN A 398 -3.97 -32.63 23.53
CA ASN A 398 -3.74 -33.90 22.84
C ASN A 398 -2.28 -34.03 22.41
N ALA A 399 -1.87 -35.28 22.22
CA ALA A 399 -0.58 -35.64 21.65
C ALA A 399 -0.79 -36.61 20.49
N ILE A 400 -0.14 -36.35 19.36
CA ILE A 400 -0.22 -37.16 18.15
C ILE A 400 1.16 -37.81 17.93
N PRO A 401 1.30 -39.14 18.09
CA PRO A 401 2.56 -39.84 17.84
C PRO A 401 3.01 -39.66 16.39
N LEU A 402 4.30 -39.41 16.17
CA LEU A 402 4.88 -39.31 14.81
C LEU A 402 4.84 -40.65 14.06
N SER A 403 4.69 -41.76 14.77
CA SER A 403 4.46 -43.10 14.20
C SER A 403 3.08 -43.27 13.54
N ASN A 404 2.19 -42.27 13.60
CA ASN A 404 0.89 -42.30 12.95
C ASN A 404 0.92 -41.61 11.57
N PRO A 405 1.17 -42.35 10.46
CA PRO A 405 1.28 -41.76 9.12
C PRO A 405 -0.07 -41.27 8.56
N ARG A 406 -1.19 -41.57 9.22
CA ARG A 406 -2.53 -41.16 8.78
C ARG A 406 -2.91 -39.75 9.25
N ALA A 407 -2.24 -39.22 10.28
CA ALA A 407 -2.51 -37.87 10.77
C ALA A 407 -1.99 -36.81 9.78
N TYR A 408 -2.85 -35.85 9.41
CA TYR A 408 -2.48 -34.80 8.45
C TYR A 408 -1.37 -33.88 8.98
N SER A 409 -1.35 -33.60 10.28
CA SER A 409 -0.27 -32.85 10.94
C SER A 409 1.08 -33.58 10.83
N VAL A 410 1.12 -34.89 11.06
CA VAL A 410 2.35 -35.70 10.92
C VAL A 410 2.81 -35.73 9.45
N ARG A 411 1.89 -35.89 8.50
CA ARG A 411 2.22 -35.84 7.06
C ARG A 411 2.78 -34.48 6.63
N CYS A 412 2.21 -33.40 7.15
CA CYS A 412 2.68 -32.04 6.92
C CYS A 412 4.10 -31.84 7.47
N LEU A 413 4.35 -32.31 8.69
CA LEU A 413 5.65 -32.22 9.36
C LEU A 413 6.73 -33.03 8.62
N LEU A 414 6.49 -34.33 8.40
CA LEU A 414 7.46 -35.21 7.74
C LEU A 414 7.70 -34.83 6.27
N GLY A 415 6.65 -34.35 5.59
CA GLY A 415 6.74 -33.91 4.20
C GLY A 415 7.33 -32.51 4.03
N ARG A 416 7.53 -31.74 5.11
CA ARG A 416 7.99 -30.34 5.10
C ARG A 416 7.26 -29.46 4.08
N ARG A 417 5.97 -29.72 3.86
CA ARG A 417 5.14 -29.04 2.86
C ARG A 417 3.72 -28.90 3.37
N GLU A 418 3.03 -27.87 2.88
CA GLU A 418 1.64 -27.66 3.21
C GLU A 418 0.75 -28.83 2.75
N VAL A 419 -0.26 -29.15 3.55
CA VAL A 419 -1.28 -30.17 3.25
C VAL A 419 -2.63 -29.47 3.27
N TYR A 420 -3.21 -29.30 2.09
CA TYR A 420 -4.55 -28.77 1.92
C TYR A 420 -5.52 -29.88 1.50
N ILE A 421 -6.68 -29.94 2.14
CA ILE A 421 -7.78 -30.84 1.79
C ILE A 421 -9.02 -29.98 1.63
N ALA A 422 -9.44 -29.83 0.37
CA ALA A 422 -10.56 -28.99 0.00
C ALA A 422 -11.92 -29.54 0.47
N GLN A 423 -12.05 -30.87 0.50
CA GLN A 423 -13.21 -31.57 1.05
C GLN A 423 -12.78 -32.82 1.79
N VAL A 424 -12.98 -32.85 3.11
CA VAL A 424 -12.65 -33.99 3.97
C VAL A 424 -13.65 -35.13 3.69
N PRO A 425 -13.20 -36.36 3.37
CA PRO A 425 -14.10 -37.45 3.02
C PRO A 425 -15.00 -37.88 4.20
N PRO A 426 -16.30 -38.17 3.98
CA PRO A 426 -17.26 -38.46 5.05
C PRO A 426 -16.96 -39.71 5.91
N ARG A 427 -16.10 -40.63 5.44
CA ARG A 427 -15.61 -41.81 6.21
C ARG A 427 -14.22 -41.62 6.83
N ARG A 428 -13.53 -40.53 6.48
CA ARG A 428 -12.32 -40.07 7.17
C ARG A 428 -12.74 -38.91 8.04
N HIS A 429 -13.21 -39.20 9.24
CA HIS A 429 -13.24 -38.14 10.25
C HIS A 429 -11.80 -37.61 10.32
N ALA A 430 -11.61 -36.29 10.15
CA ALA A 430 -10.47 -35.63 10.76
C ALA A 430 -10.70 -35.75 12.28
N TYR A 431 -10.56 -36.97 12.80
CA TYR A 431 -10.88 -37.31 14.17
C TYR A 431 -10.05 -36.42 15.04
N THR A 432 -10.68 -35.61 15.88
CA THR A 432 -10.04 -35.22 17.11
C THR A 432 -11.08 -34.69 18.08
N VAL A 433 -11.30 -35.44 19.16
CA VAL A 433 -12.02 -35.05 20.37
C VAL A 433 -13.57 -35.07 20.26
N PRO A 434 -14.27 -35.90 21.05
CA PRO A 434 -15.74 -35.84 21.17
C PRO A 434 -16.22 -34.43 21.55
N GLY A 435 -17.19 -33.88 20.80
CA GLY A 435 -17.77 -32.55 21.04
C GLY A 435 -17.28 -31.44 20.12
N THR A 436 -16.44 -31.73 19.12
CA THR A 436 -15.92 -30.75 18.14
C THR A 436 -16.79 -30.58 16.89
N LEU A 437 -16.63 -29.44 16.19
CA LEU A 437 -17.38 -29.10 14.98
C LEU A 437 -16.94 -29.92 13.76
N HIS A 438 -17.88 -30.17 12.84
CA HIS A 438 -17.59 -30.89 11.60
C HIS A 438 -16.95 -29.96 10.55
N ASN A 439 -15.63 -30.02 10.42
CA ASN A 439 -14.89 -29.26 9.41
C ASN A 439 -14.83 -29.99 8.07
N GLN A 440 -15.16 -29.29 6.99
CA GLN A 440 -15.16 -29.80 5.63
C GLN A 440 -13.86 -29.49 4.86
N SER A 441 -13.15 -28.42 5.20
CA SER A 441 -11.84 -28.11 4.61
C SER A 441 -10.79 -27.88 5.70
N VAL A 442 -9.58 -28.35 5.45
CA VAL A 442 -8.46 -28.28 6.41
C VAL A 442 -7.17 -27.90 5.71
N LEU A 443 -6.39 -27.05 6.36
CA LEU A 443 -5.06 -26.62 5.91
C LEU A 443 -4.07 -26.81 7.04
N TYR A 444 -2.95 -27.46 6.74
CA TYR A 444 -1.81 -27.65 7.64
C TYR A 444 -0.57 -27.09 6.99
N VAL A 445 0.24 -26.34 7.74
CA VAL A 445 1.50 -25.76 7.27
C VAL A 445 2.57 -25.98 8.35
N PRO A 446 3.78 -26.41 7.97
CA PRO A 446 4.85 -26.63 8.95
C PRO A 446 5.41 -25.29 9.45
N LEU A 447 5.72 -25.22 10.74
CA LEU A 447 6.43 -24.09 11.35
C LEU A 447 7.93 -24.33 11.19
N MET A 448 8.56 -23.61 10.25
CA MET A 448 9.94 -23.81 9.84
C MET A 448 10.79 -22.57 10.14
N VAL A 449 11.98 -22.79 10.68
CA VAL A 449 13.05 -21.77 10.76
C VAL A 449 14.30 -22.35 10.12
N GLY A 450 14.63 -21.88 8.91
CA GLY A 450 15.65 -22.52 8.07
C GLY A 450 15.29 -23.98 7.77
N GLU A 451 16.19 -24.91 8.07
CA GLU A 451 16.01 -26.37 7.91
C GLU A 451 15.28 -27.05 9.09
N ARG A 452 15.07 -26.34 10.20
CA ARG A 452 14.50 -26.88 11.44
C ARG A 452 12.98 -26.75 11.45
N VAL A 453 12.29 -27.85 11.78
CA VAL A 453 10.84 -27.89 11.96
C VAL A 453 10.53 -27.77 13.45
N LEU A 454 9.79 -26.75 13.85
CA LEU A 454 9.35 -26.55 15.24
C LEU A 454 8.03 -27.27 15.55
N GLY A 455 7.18 -27.41 14.54
CA GLY A 455 5.82 -27.89 14.70
C GLY A 455 4.96 -27.74 13.45
N VAL A 456 3.65 -27.78 13.63
CA VAL A 456 2.64 -27.62 12.57
C VAL A 456 1.52 -26.73 13.06
N MET A 457 1.13 -25.78 12.23
CA MET A 457 -0.03 -24.93 12.45
C MET A 457 -1.17 -25.35 11.52
N THR A 458 -2.41 -25.30 12.00
CA THR A 458 -3.58 -25.71 11.22
C THR A 458 -4.79 -24.81 11.41
N VAL A 459 -5.52 -24.62 10.31
CA VAL A 459 -6.84 -23.99 10.27
C VAL A 459 -7.84 -24.91 9.60
N GLN A 460 -9.08 -24.89 10.10
CA GLN A 460 -10.16 -25.73 9.62
C GLN A 460 -11.47 -24.94 9.53
N ALA A 461 -12.28 -25.24 8.52
CA ALA A 461 -13.55 -24.57 8.27
C ALA A 461 -14.67 -25.58 7.99
N CYS A 462 -15.89 -25.25 8.40
CA CYS A 462 -17.10 -26.04 8.14
C CYS A 462 -17.54 -26.00 6.67
N GLN A 463 -16.98 -25.11 5.86
CA GLN A 463 -17.26 -24.99 4.42
C GLN A 463 -16.22 -25.76 3.59
N ALA A 464 -16.67 -26.50 2.58
CA ALA A 464 -15.78 -27.08 1.57
C ALA A 464 -15.13 -25.99 0.70
N ASN A 465 -13.89 -26.21 0.26
CA ASN A 465 -13.11 -25.29 -0.56
C ASN A 465 -12.87 -23.90 0.06
N ALA A 466 -12.79 -23.80 1.39
CA ALA A 466 -12.67 -22.49 2.07
C ALA A 466 -11.31 -21.79 1.85
N TYR A 467 -10.27 -22.51 1.42
CA TYR A 467 -8.91 -21.98 1.29
C TYR A 467 -8.42 -21.99 -0.16
N GLY A 468 -8.55 -20.86 -0.84
CA GLY A 468 -7.97 -20.64 -2.16
C GLY A 468 -6.47 -20.34 -2.12
N GLU A 469 -5.90 -19.93 -3.26
CA GLU A 469 -4.50 -19.48 -3.37
C GLU A 469 -4.19 -18.34 -2.40
N ARG A 470 -5.10 -17.36 -2.28
CA ARG A 470 -4.96 -16.20 -1.41
C ARG A 470 -4.89 -16.60 0.07
N GLU A 471 -5.84 -17.41 0.52
CA GLU A 471 -5.92 -17.86 1.91
C GLU A 471 -4.70 -18.71 2.29
N ARG A 472 -4.26 -19.60 1.38
CA ARG A 472 -3.05 -20.40 1.58
C ARG A 472 -1.79 -19.54 1.66
N LEU A 473 -1.66 -18.52 0.81
CA LEU A 473 -0.54 -17.58 0.87
C LEU A 473 -0.51 -16.85 2.23
N ILE A 474 -1.64 -16.29 2.66
CA ILE A 474 -1.78 -15.61 3.96
C ILE A 474 -1.36 -16.56 5.10
N PHE A 475 -1.90 -17.77 5.11
CA PHE A 475 -1.64 -18.73 6.17
C PHE A 475 -0.18 -19.20 6.22
N ARG A 476 0.45 -19.44 5.05
CA ARG A 476 1.90 -19.76 4.97
C ARG A 476 2.75 -18.63 5.54
N THR A 477 2.43 -17.39 5.21
CA THR A 477 3.15 -16.21 5.73
C THR A 477 3.00 -16.08 7.24
N LEU A 478 1.78 -16.28 7.79
CA LEU A 478 1.57 -16.31 9.23
C LEU A 478 2.34 -17.44 9.93
N CYS A 479 2.44 -18.62 9.30
CA CYS A 479 3.25 -19.73 9.81
C CYS A 479 4.74 -19.39 9.86
N ALA A 480 5.26 -18.70 8.84
CA ALA A 480 6.65 -18.27 8.83
C ALA A 480 6.94 -17.27 9.95
N TYR A 481 6.10 -16.25 10.12
CA TYR A 481 6.25 -15.29 11.22
C TYR A 481 6.07 -15.95 12.60
N GLY A 482 5.09 -16.83 12.74
CA GLY A 482 4.86 -17.59 13.97
C GLY A 482 6.06 -18.49 14.32
N ALA A 483 6.65 -19.16 13.34
CA ALA A 483 7.83 -19.99 13.55
C ALA A 483 9.03 -19.16 14.06
N ILE A 484 9.29 -18.01 13.44
CA ILE A 484 10.36 -17.09 13.87
C ILE A 484 10.11 -16.59 15.30
N ALA A 485 8.89 -16.14 15.59
CA ALA A 485 8.55 -15.61 16.91
C ALA A 485 8.64 -16.67 18.02
N LEU A 486 8.22 -17.91 17.75
CA LEU A 486 8.33 -19.02 18.71
C LEU A 486 9.79 -19.45 18.95
N ASP A 487 10.64 -19.43 17.91
CA ASP A 487 12.07 -19.70 18.07
C ASP A 487 12.75 -18.60 18.89
N ASN A 488 12.42 -17.33 18.63
CA ASN A 488 12.88 -16.19 19.41
C ASN A 488 12.46 -16.30 20.89
N ALA A 489 11.21 -16.66 21.16
CA ALA A 489 10.72 -16.84 22.53
C ALA A 489 11.46 -17.98 23.25
N SER A 490 11.76 -19.08 22.55
CA SER A 490 12.57 -20.18 23.10
C SER A 490 14.01 -19.74 23.38
N ALA A 491 14.64 -19.03 22.44
CA ALA A 491 16.02 -18.54 22.60
C ALA A 491 16.14 -17.53 23.75
N TYR A 492 15.17 -16.63 23.87
CA TYR A 492 15.13 -15.64 24.95
C TYR A 492 15.01 -16.30 26.33
N ARG A 493 14.17 -17.34 26.45
CA ARG A 493 14.03 -18.11 27.70
C ARG A 493 15.34 -18.81 28.08
N GLN A 494 16.02 -19.44 27.12
CA GLN A 494 17.33 -20.07 27.35
C GLN A 494 18.38 -19.05 27.80
N LEU A 495 18.36 -17.84 27.23
CA LEU A 495 19.24 -16.75 27.64
C LEU A 495 18.98 -16.33 29.10
N GLN A 496 17.70 -16.16 29.48
CA GLN A 496 17.32 -15.81 30.85
C GLN A 496 17.76 -16.88 31.86
N ASP A 497 17.56 -18.15 31.55
CA ASP A 497 17.98 -19.27 32.42
C ASP A 497 19.51 -19.28 32.59
N ALA A 498 20.27 -19.08 31.51
CA ALA A 498 21.73 -19.01 31.56
C ALA A 498 22.23 -17.79 32.37
N GLN A 499 21.59 -16.63 32.21
CA GLN A 499 21.92 -15.43 32.98
C GLN A 499 21.67 -15.65 34.48
N ALA A 500 20.52 -16.25 34.84
CA ALA A 500 20.21 -16.58 36.23
C ALA A 500 21.27 -17.53 36.84
N GLN A 501 21.73 -18.51 36.06
CA GLN A 501 22.78 -19.44 36.47
C GLN A 501 24.13 -18.73 36.68
N LEU A 502 24.53 -17.83 35.78
CA LEU A 502 25.78 -17.06 35.91
C LEU A 502 25.76 -16.15 37.16
N VAL A 503 24.65 -15.43 37.36
CA VAL A 503 24.46 -14.62 38.56
C VAL A 503 24.58 -15.48 39.83
N SER A 504 24.00 -16.68 39.85
CA SER A 504 24.15 -17.60 41.00
C SER A 504 25.59 -18.06 41.22
N GLN A 505 26.40 -18.21 40.17
CA GLN A 505 27.81 -18.61 40.28
C GLN A 505 28.69 -17.48 40.81
N GLU A 506 28.45 -16.24 40.37
CA GLU A 506 29.16 -15.05 40.86
C GLU A 506 28.92 -14.82 42.36
N LYS A 507 27.68 -15.04 42.84
CA LYS A 507 27.32 -15.01 44.26
C LYS A 507 28.10 -16.01 45.11
N LEU A 508 28.20 -17.26 44.64
CA LEU A 508 28.96 -18.31 45.34
C LEU A 508 30.46 -17.97 45.43
N ALA A 509 31.01 -17.32 44.40
CA ALA A 509 32.40 -16.86 44.40
C ALA A 509 32.63 -15.71 45.41
N ALA A 510 31.73 -14.73 45.46
CA ALA A 510 31.80 -13.61 46.42
C ALA A 510 31.70 -14.10 47.88
N LEU A 511 30.77 -15.02 48.16
CA LEU A 511 30.62 -15.66 49.48
C LEU A 511 31.89 -16.44 49.88
N GLY A 512 32.52 -17.13 48.92
CA GLY A 512 33.78 -17.83 49.14
C GLY A 512 34.93 -16.91 49.55
N SER A 513 35.05 -15.74 48.93
CA SER A 513 36.06 -14.74 49.29
C SER A 513 35.83 -14.15 50.69
N LEU A 514 34.57 -13.93 51.07
CA LEU A 514 34.20 -13.43 52.41
C LEU A 514 34.50 -14.44 53.52
N MET A 515 34.19 -15.73 53.30
CA MET A 515 34.48 -16.78 54.28
C MET A 515 35.99 -16.93 54.54
N ALA A 516 36.82 -16.79 53.50
CA ALA A 516 38.27 -16.83 53.64
C ALA A 516 38.80 -15.67 54.51
N GLY A 517 38.26 -14.46 54.34
CA GLY A 517 38.62 -13.28 55.15
C GLY A 517 38.20 -13.41 56.62
N VAL A 518 36.95 -13.83 56.87
CA VAL A 518 36.43 -14.06 58.23
C VAL A 518 37.24 -15.13 58.97
N ALA A 519 37.56 -16.23 58.29
CA ALA A 519 38.35 -17.30 58.89
C ALA A 519 39.75 -16.79 59.29
N HIS A 520 40.38 -15.95 58.46
CA HIS A 520 41.69 -15.38 58.78
C HIS A 520 41.66 -14.43 59.98
N GLU A 521 40.65 -13.54 60.04
CA GLU A 521 40.47 -12.58 61.13
C GLU A 521 39.99 -13.24 62.44
N LEU A 522 39.28 -14.37 62.39
CA LEU A 522 38.95 -15.18 63.57
C LEU A 522 40.16 -15.96 64.08
N ASN A 523 40.92 -16.57 63.18
CA ASN A 523 42.06 -17.42 63.54
C ASN A 523 43.17 -16.64 64.25
N THR A 524 43.34 -15.36 63.94
CA THR A 524 44.40 -14.52 64.51
C THR A 524 44.27 -14.30 66.03
N PRO A 525 43.15 -13.77 66.58
CA PRO A 525 42.97 -13.60 68.03
C PRO A 525 42.89 -14.93 68.78
N ILE A 526 42.30 -15.97 68.16
CA ILE A 526 42.21 -17.31 68.74
C ILE A 526 43.60 -17.94 68.85
N GLY A 527 44.41 -17.86 67.78
CA GLY A 527 45.78 -18.37 67.76
C GLY A 527 46.68 -17.70 68.79
N ASN A 528 46.60 -16.38 68.92
CA ASN A 528 47.33 -15.64 69.96
C ASN A 528 46.88 -16.05 71.37
N SER A 529 45.57 -16.22 71.59
CA SER A 529 45.03 -16.67 72.87
C SER A 529 45.50 -18.07 73.22
N LEU A 530 45.54 -18.98 72.25
CA LEU A 530 46.02 -20.34 72.41
C LEU A 530 47.53 -20.39 72.73
N LEU A 531 48.34 -19.58 72.06
CA LEU A 531 49.78 -19.47 72.32
C LEU A 531 50.06 -18.97 73.75
N ILE A 532 49.33 -17.94 74.19
CA ILE A 532 49.45 -17.40 75.55
C ILE A 532 48.99 -18.42 76.58
N ALA A 533 47.86 -19.09 76.35
CA ALA A 533 47.32 -20.12 77.24
C ALA A 533 48.27 -21.33 77.38
N SER A 534 48.82 -21.83 76.27
CA SER A 534 49.79 -22.94 76.29
C SER A 534 51.11 -22.56 76.95
N THR A 535 51.62 -21.34 76.72
CA THR A 535 52.79 -20.81 77.43
C THR A 535 52.52 -20.69 78.93
N MET A 536 51.31 -20.27 79.31
CA MET A 536 50.89 -20.15 80.70
C MET A 536 50.78 -21.52 81.37
N GLN A 537 50.26 -22.53 80.67
CA GLN A 537 50.22 -23.91 81.13
C GLN A 537 51.64 -24.44 81.40
N GLN A 538 52.57 -24.22 80.48
CA GLN A 538 53.98 -24.61 80.66
C GLN A 538 54.61 -23.95 81.90
N LYS A 539 54.41 -22.64 82.09
CA LYS A 539 54.87 -21.93 83.29
C LYS A 539 54.25 -22.46 84.57
N THR A 540 52.98 -22.88 84.53
CA THR A 540 52.30 -23.50 85.66
C THR A 540 52.96 -24.82 86.05
N GLU A 541 53.24 -25.68 85.07
CA GLU A 541 53.96 -26.94 85.29
C GLU A 541 55.39 -26.73 85.81
N ASP A 542 56.09 -25.70 85.33
CA ASP A 542 57.43 -25.36 85.82
C ASP A 542 57.39 -24.94 87.30
N VAL A 543 56.39 -24.13 87.70
CA VAL A 543 56.18 -23.76 89.12
C VAL A 543 55.79 -24.99 89.97
N GLU A 544 54.93 -25.87 89.47
CA GLU A 544 54.58 -27.13 90.14
C GLU A 544 55.81 -28.02 90.35
N ARG A 545 56.67 -28.15 89.34
CA ARG A 545 57.95 -28.88 89.45
C ARG A 545 58.89 -28.26 90.47
N LEU A 546 58.97 -26.93 90.54
CA LEU A 546 59.80 -26.23 91.54
C LEU A 546 59.24 -26.39 92.96
N MET A 547 57.91 -26.40 93.11
CA MET A 547 57.23 -26.61 94.39
C MET A 547 57.42 -28.04 94.93
N ASN A 548 57.37 -29.05 94.05
CA ASN A 548 57.58 -30.47 94.38
C ASN A 548 59.06 -30.90 94.37
N GLY A 549 59.98 -30.00 93.99
CA GLY A 549 61.41 -30.26 93.80
C GLY A 549 62.31 -29.48 94.77
N PRO A 550 63.39 -28.82 94.28
CA PRO A 550 64.42 -28.21 95.14
C PRO A 550 63.96 -26.99 95.97
N GLY A 551 62.69 -26.60 95.88
CA GLY A 551 62.07 -25.53 96.66
C GLY A 551 61.72 -24.30 95.82
N LEU A 552 60.51 -23.76 96.02
CA LEU A 552 59.99 -22.58 95.32
C LEU A 552 60.42 -21.28 96.02
N ARG A 553 61.10 -20.37 95.30
CA ARG A 553 61.46 -19.05 95.84
C ARG A 553 60.28 -18.08 95.73
N ARG A 554 60.21 -17.13 96.67
CA ARG A 554 59.18 -16.07 96.67
C ARG A 554 59.24 -15.20 95.42
N SER A 555 60.42 -14.95 94.86
CA SER A 555 60.61 -14.20 93.61
C SER A 555 59.97 -14.89 92.40
N ASP A 556 60.11 -16.22 92.32
CA ASP A 556 59.65 -17.01 91.18
C ASP A 556 58.13 -17.13 91.20
N LEU A 557 57.54 -17.30 92.39
CA LEU A 557 56.10 -17.25 92.59
C LEU A 557 55.51 -15.86 92.28
N ALA A 558 56.18 -14.77 92.69
CA ALA A 558 55.73 -13.41 92.39
C ALA A 558 55.74 -13.11 90.89
N ALA A 559 56.81 -13.51 90.18
CA ALA A 559 56.91 -13.37 88.73
C ALA A 559 55.83 -14.19 88.01
N TYR A 560 55.57 -15.43 88.45
CA TYR A 560 54.48 -16.26 87.92
C TYR A 560 53.11 -15.61 88.09
N ILE A 561 52.78 -15.07 89.27
CA ILE A 561 51.49 -14.41 89.52
C ILE A 561 51.32 -13.18 88.62
N GLU A 562 52.38 -12.39 88.43
CA GLU A 562 52.34 -11.22 87.54
C GLU A 562 52.13 -11.64 86.08
N ASP A 563 52.87 -12.64 85.61
CA ASP A 563 52.74 -13.20 84.26
C ASP A 563 51.36 -13.84 84.04
N ALA A 564 50.81 -14.52 85.05
CA ALA A 564 49.47 -15.10 85.05
C ALA A 564 48.40 -14.03 84.85
N GLY A 565 48.51 -12.92 85.59
CA GLY A 565 47.58 -11.79 85.48
C GLY A 565 47.62 -11.16 84.09
N LYS A 566 48.82 -10.94 83.55
CA LYS A 566 49.01 -10.40 82.19
C LYS A 566 48.48 -11.36 81.12
N ALA A 567 48.80 -12.65 81.22
CA ALA A 567 48.36 -13.68 80.29
C ALA A 567 46.83 -13.81 80.27
N SER A 568 46.19 -13.83 81.44
CA SER A 568 44.72 -13.89 81.57
C SER A 568 44.06 -12.68 80.91
N ALA A 569 44.56 -11.46 81.16
CA ALA A 569 44.01 -10.26 80.55
C ALA A 569 44.12 -10.26 79.01
N LEU A 570 45.23 -10.77 78.46
CA LEU A 570 45.44 -10.88 77.01
C LEU A 570 44.55 -11.95 76.37
N VAL A 571 44.44 -13.13 76.99
CA VAL A 571 43.54 -14.21 76.53
C VAL A 571 42.09 -13.75 76.54
N MET A 572 41.64 -13.12 77.64
CA MET A 572 40.28 -12.60 77.72
C MET A 572 40.01 -11.56 76.65
N ARG A 573 40.97 -10.65 76.38
CA ARG A 573 40.82 -9.67 75.30
C ARG A 573 40.71 -10.31 73.92
N GLY A 574 41.58 -11.28 73.61
CA GLY A 574 41.54 -12.01 72.34
C GLY A 574 40.24 -12.79 72.14
N LEU A 575 39.74 -13.45 73.19
CA LEU A 575 38.46 -14.17 73.16
C LEU A 575 37.26 -13.23 73.01
N HIS A 576 37.25 -12.05 73.65
CA HIS A 576 36.21 -11.05 73.43
C HIS A 576 36.23 -10.54 71.98
N SER A 577 37.40 -10.21 71.42
CA SER A 577 37.52 -9.83 70.00
C SER A 577 36.98 -10.90 69.06
N ALA A 578 37.28 -12.18 69.31
CA ALA A 578 36.76 -13.27 68.51
C ALA A 578 35.22 -13.41 68.64
N ALA A 579 34.68 -13.29 69.86
CA ALA A 579 33.25 -13.33 70.11
C ALA A 579 32.49 -12.17 69.44
N ASP A 580 33.05 -10.96 69.46
CA ASP A 580 32.50 -9.79 68.79
C ASP A 580 32.48 -9.96 67.28
N LEU A 581 33.52 -10.57 66.70
CA LEU A 581 33.59 -10.87 65.28
C LEU A 581 32.57 -11.93 64.86
N VAL A 582 32.39 -12.99 65.67
CA VAL A 582 31.35 -14.01 65.46
C VAL A 582 29.95 -13.42 65.56
N ASN A 583 29.69 -12.56 66.55
CA ASN A 583 28.39 -11.89 66.69
C ASN A 583 28.10 -10.94 65.54
N SER A 584 29.10 -10.16 65.10
CA SER A 584 28.97 -9.28 63.93
C SER A 584 28.73 -10.07 62.65
N PHE A 585 29.42 -11.20 62.46
CA PHE A 585 29.19 -12.10 61.31
C PHE A 585 27.81 -12.75 61.36
N LYS A 586 27.35 -13.17 62.55
CA LYS A 586 26.00 -13.71 62.75
C LYS A 586 24.91 -12.69 62.37
N GLN A 587 25.12 -11.41 62.65
CA GLN A 587 24.20 -10.35 62.22
C GLN A 587 24.16 -10.19 60.69
N VAL A 588 25.31 -10.32 60.02
CA VAL A 588 25.39 -10.32 58.54
C VAL A 588 24.72 -11.57 57.94
N ALA A 589 24.78 -12.72 58.62
CA ALA A 589 24.33 -14.00 58.10
C ALA A 589 22.91 -14.44 58.52
N VAL A 590 22.36 -13.99 59.66
CA VAL A 590 21.20 -14.67 60.30
C VAL A 590 20.08 -13.76 60.83
N ASP A 591 20.21 -12.45 61.01
CA ASP A 591 19.09 -11.66 61.57
C ASP A 591 18.07 -11.23 60.51
N ARG A 592 17.09 -12.12 60.21
CA ARG A 592 15.84 -11.78 59.48
C ARG A 592 14.56 -11.98 60.32
N THR A 593 14.66 -12.37 61.59
CA THR A 593 13.52 -12.97 62.31
C THR A 593 12.93 -12.18 63.47
N THR A 594 13.31 -10.92 63.73
CA THR A 594 12.73 -10.14 64.85
C THR A 594 12.30 -8.71 64.55
N GLU A 595 12.55 -8.17 63.36
CA GLU A 595 12.27 -6.76 63.09
C GLU A 595 10.95 -6.57 62.35
N GLN A 596 9.95 -6.12 63.11
CA GLN A 596 8.64 -5.81 62.57
C GLN A 596 8.66 -4.45 61.88
N ARG A 597 8.31 -4.44 60.58
CA ARG A 597 7.94 -3.23 59.87
C ARG A 597 6.74 -2.60 60.56
N ARG A 598 6.84 -1.30 60.86
CA ARG A 598 5.76 -0.54 61.48
C ARG A 598 5.75 0.90 60.99
N GLN A 599 4.61 1.54 61.17
CA GLN A 599 4.52 2.99 61.03
C GLN A 599 5.12 3.68 62.25
N PHE A 600 5.96 4.68 62.03
CA PHE A 600 6.59 5.47 63.07
C PHE A 600 6.86 6.90 62.60
N ASP A 601 7.00 7.82 63.56
CA ASP A 601 7.48 9.17 63.33
C ASP A 601 9.02 9.20 63.38
N LEU A 602 9.65 9.70 62.32
CA LEU A 602 11.10 9.71 62.19
C LEU A 602 11.79 10.53 63.28
N GLN A 603 11.21 11.67 63.68
CA GLN A 603 11.75 12.53 64.72
C GLN A 603 11.73 11.81 66.06
N GLN A 604 10.60 11.17 66.40
CA GLN A 604 10.49 10.43 67.66
C GLN A 604 11.52 9.30 67.75
N VAL A 605 11.60 8.45 66.72
CA VAL A 605 12.53 7.32 66.70
C VAL A 605 13.99 7.78 66.72
N SER A 606 14.33 8.82 65.96
CA SER A 606 15.68 9.39 65.96
C SER A 606 16.07 9.94 67.35
N ASN A 607 15.14 10.57 68.07
CA ASN A 607 15.37 11.01 69.45
C ASN A 607 15.59 9.83 70.40
N GLU A 608 14.78 8.77 70.30
CA GLU A 608 14.94 7.54 71.09
C GLU A 608 16.33 6.92 70.85
N ILE A 609 16.77 6.81 69.59
CA ILE A 609 18.08 6.28 69.23
C ILE A 609 19.21 7.13 69.81
N ILE A 610 19.17 8.46 69.60
CA ILE A 610 20.21 9.36 70.12
C ILE A 610 20.28 9.27 71.64
N ALA A 611 19.15 9.18 72.34
CA ALA A 611 19.11 9.02 73.79
C ALA A 611 19.89 7.78 74.27
N THR A 612 19.87 6.67 73.51
CA THR A 612 20.61 5.45 73.87
C THR A 612 22.13 5.61 73.80
N VAL A 613 22.63 6.41 72.86
CA VAL A 613 24.07 6.66 72.66
C VAL A 613 24.57 7.93 73.35
N MET A 614 23.65 8.75 73.85
CA MET A 614 23.92 10.08 74.40
C MET A 614 25.00 10.03 75.51
N ASN A 615 24.89 9.09 76.45
CA ASN A 615 25.87 8.96 77.54
C ASN A 615 27.31 8.77 77.02
N ARG A 616 27.45 8.02 75.92
CA ARG A 616 28.74 7.74 75.26
C ARG A 616 29.28 8.97 74.52
N ILE A 617 28.39 9.77 73.91
CA ILE A 617 28.73 11.04 73.27
C ILE A 617 29.25 12.04 74.32
N ARG A 618 28.54 12.21 75.45
CA ARG A 618 28.97 13.11 76.54
C ARG A 618 30.23 12.64 77.25
N SER A 619 30.39 11.35 77.52
CA SER A 619 31.61 10.82 78.16
C SER A 619 32.86 11.05 77.31
N SER A 620 32.69 11.21 75.99
CA SER A 620 33.76 11.52 75.04
C SER A 620 33.97 13.02 74.83
N GLY A 621 33.21 13.89 75.52
CA GLY A 621 33.34 15.35 75.41
C GLY A 621 32.77 15.95 74.12
N HIS A 622 31.89 15.23 73.42
CA HIS A 622 31.32 15.64 72.14
C HIS A 622 29.83 16.01 72.27
N ARG A 623 29.26 16.62 71.22
CA ARG A 623 27.84 16.99 71.14
C ARG A 623 27.22 16.52 69.82
N ILE A 624 25.90 16.35 69.84
CA ILE A 624 25.10 16.05 68.65
C ILE A 624 23.92 17.02 68.58
N GLU A 625 23.74 17.65 67.42
CA GLU A 625 22.61 18.52 67.07
C GLU A 625 21.63 17.72 66.21
N MET A 626 20.33 17.89 66.43
CA MET A 626 19.28 17.20 65.67
C MET A 626 18.25 18.20 65.16
N GLU A 627 18.07 18.21 63.83
CA GLU A 627 17.13 19.05 63.10
C GLU A 627 16.30 18.17 62.16
N VAL A 628 15.30 17.50 62.71
CA VAL A 628 14.38 16.64 61.95
C VAL A 628 12.98 17.24 62.03
N ASP A 629 12.35 17.47 60.88
CA ASP A 629 11.01 18.05 60.83
C ASP A 629 9.97 17.16 61.53
N PHE A 630 9.02 17.79 62.23
CA PHE A 630 7.93 17.09 62.91
C PHE A 630 6.92 16.52 61.90
N GLY A 631 6.48 15.27 62.10
CA GLY A 631 5.41 14.67 61.30
C GLY A 631 5.88 13.90 60.05
N ILE A 632 7.18 13.63 59.92
CA ILE A 632 7.70 12.71 58.88
C ILE A 632 7.31 11.28 59.26
N ALA A 633 6.11 10.86 58.83
CA ALA A 633 5.64 9.50 58.99
C ALA A 633 6.34 8.55 57.99
N MET A 634 6.91 7.48 58.54
CA MET A 634 7.61 6.39 57.84
C MET A 634 6.88 5.06 58.09
N ASP A 635 6.69 4.24 57.06
CA ASP A 635 6.30 2.84 57.17
C ASP A 635 7.50 1.95 56.80
N SER A 636 8.34 1.65 57.80
CA SER A 636 9.66 1.04 57.61
C SER A 636 10.10 0.28 58.87
N TYR A 637 11.40 0.06 59.05
CA TYR A 637 11.99 -0.73 60.12
C TYR A 637 12.78 0.17 61.09
N PRO A 638 12.24 0.52 62.28
CA PRO A 638 12.92 1.37 63.26
C PRO A 638 14.23 0.83 63.82
N GLY A 639 14.31 -0.49 64.05
CA GLY A 639 15.52 -1.15 64.57
C GLY A 639 16.73 -0.97 63.63
N PRO A 640 16.62 -1.39 62.35
CA PRO A 640 17.67 -1.22 61.35
C PRO A 640 18.05 0.24 61.11
N PHE A 641 17.06 1.13 61.07
CA PHE A 641 17.32 2.55 60.99
C PHE A 641 18.17 3.03 62.18
N GLY A 642 17.82 2.62 63.39
CA GLY A 642 18.60 2.92 64.59
C GLY A 642 20.01 2.36 64.57
N GLN A 643 20.20 1.18 63.98
CA GLN A 643 21.52 0.58 63.81
C GLN A 643 22.39 1.39 62.85
N VAL A 644 21.84 1.86 61.72
CA VAL A 644 22.57 2.72 60.77
C VAL A 644 23.03 4.01 61.47
N ILE A 645 22.12 4.71 62.15
CA ILE A 645 22.46 5.95 62.86
C ILE A 645 23.48 5.70 63.97
N THR A 646 23.32 4.62 64.74
CA THR A 646 24.27 4.24 65.80
C THR A 646 25.66 3.93 65.23
N ASN A 647 25.72 3.25 64.09
CA ASN A 647 26.98 2.94 63.40
C ASN A 647 27.66 4.21 62.93
N LEU A 648 26.94 5.16 62.31
CA LEU A 648 27.50 6.44 61.87
C LEU A 648 28.05 7.26 63.05
N ILE A 649 27.31 7.33 64.17
CA ILE A 649 27.74 7.99 65.41
C ILE A 649 29.01 7.34 65.98
N ASN A 650 29.03 6.02 66.12
CA ASN A 650 30.20 5.30 66.61
C ASN A 650 31.41 5.48 65.68
N ASN A 651 31.18 5.53 64.37
CA ASN A 651 32.24 5.74 63.39
C ASN A 651 32.84 7.15 63.53
N ALA A 652 32.00 8.17 63.73
CA ALA A 652 32.47 9.53 64.00
C ALA A 652 33.25 9.62 65.33
N LEU A 653 32.74 9.02 66.40
CA LEU A 653 33.42 8.99 67.70
C LEU A 653 34.78 8.29 67.65
N LEU A 654 34.92 7.22 66.86
CA LEU A 654 36.14 6.43 66.79
C LEU A 654 37.18 7.03 65.82
N HIS A 655 36.73 7.49 64.64
CA HIS A 655 37.61 7.87 63.54
C HIS A 655 37.73 9.37 63.31
N ALA A 656 36.69 10.16 63.61
CA ALA A 656 36.65 11.58 63.26
C ALA A 656 37.28 12.48 64.33
N PHE A 657 37.15 12.11 65.60
CA PHE A 657 37.64 12.89 66.74
C PHE A 657 38.78 12.16 67.44
N ASP A 658 40.02 12.64 67.29
CA ASP A 658 41.19 11.98 67.89
C ASP A 658 41.52 12.60 69.27
N PRO A 659 41.68 11.81 70.34
CA PRO A 659 41.92 12.34 71.69
C PRO A 659 43.32 12.96 71.92
N GLY A 660 44.23 12.89 70.94
CA GLY A 660 45.65 13.24 71.08
C GLY A 660 46.18 14.24 70.03
N GLY A 661 45.32 14.96 69.33
CA GLY A 661 45.71 15.93 68.28
C GLY A 661 46.58 17.07 68.82
N ASN A 662 47.71 17.31 68.15
CA ASN A 662 48.86 18.12 68.56
C ASN A 662 48.66 19.65 68.48
N ASP A 663 47.42 20.13 68.52
CA ASP A 663 47.08 21.57 68.59
C ASP A 663 46.24 21.79 69.84
N GLY A 664 46.78 22.54 70.81
CA GLY A 664 46.23 22.77 72.15
C GLY A 664 44.89 23.52 72.25
N SER A 665 43.98 23.33 71.30
CA SER A 665 42.59 23.77 71.34
C SER A 665 41.69 22.54 71.40
N ALA A 666 41.15 22.23 72.58
CA ALA A 666 40.12 21.22 72.77
C ALA A 666 38.84 21.61 72.00
N SER A 667 38.77 21.30 70.70
CA SER A 667 37.54 21.50 69.93
C SER A 667 36.57 20.38 70.28
N THR A 668 35.47 20.73 70.95
CA THR A 668 34.36 19.81 71.17
C THR A 668 33.81 19.35 69.82
N GLY A 669 34.11 18.11 69.43
CA GLY A 669 33.53 17.46 68.24
C GLY A 669 32.00 17.58 68.24
N CYS A 670 31.45 17.93 67.08
CA CYS A 670 30.05 18.21 66.85
C CYS A 670 29.56 17.33 65.71
N MET A 671 28.53 16.54 66.00
CA MET A 671 27.77 15.78 65.01
C MET A 671 26.44 16.49 64.75
N ARG A 672 25.89 16.33 63.55
CA ARG A 672 24.57 16.87 63.18
C ARG A 672 23.76 15.82 62.45
N LEU A 673 22.50 15.65 62.83
CA LEU A 673 21.52 14.81 62.14
C LEU A 673 20.36 15.67 61.65
N CYS A 674 20.21 15.82 60.33
CA CYS A 674 19.12 16.55 59.69
C CYS A 674 18.24 15.60 58.90
N ALA A 675 16.94 15.86 58.79
CA ALA A 675 16.09 15.14 57.85
C ALA A 675 14.99 16.02 57.25
N THR A 676 14.81 15.90 55.94
CA THR A 676 13.80 16.60 55.14
C THR A 676 13.04 15.60 54.28
N ALA A 677 11.72 15.76 54.16
CA ALA A 677 10.87 14.84 53.40
C ALA A 677 10.16 15.52 52.23
N ASP A 678 9.97 14.77 51.15
CA ASP A 678 9.05 15.11 50.06
C ASP A 678 7.80 14.19 50.09
N ALA A 679 7.01 14.20 49.00
CA ALA A 679 5.79 13.40 48.91
C ALA A 679 6.03 11.87 48.97
N ALA A 680 7.21 11.38 48.57
CA ALA A 680 7.50 9.96 48.40
C ALA A 680 8.77 9.48 49.15
N ARG A 681 9.73 10.37 49.40
CA ARG A 681 11.07 10.06 49.91
C ARG A 681 11.47 10.99 51.06
N VAL A 682 12.44 10.54 51.84
CA VAL A 682 13.04 11.28 52.95
C VAL A 682 14.55 11.25 52.80
N GLN A 683 15.13 12.44 52.80
CA GLN A 683 16.57 12.61 52.85
C GLN A 683 17.01 12.84 54.29
N ILE A 684 17.90 12.00 54.79
CA ILE A 684 18.49 12.07 56.13
C ILE A 684 19.98 12.32 55.96
N VAL A 685 20.50 13.36 56.59
CA VAL A 685 21.91 13.77 56.49
C VAL A 685 22.55 13.67 57.87
N PHE A 686 23.63 12.90 57.97
CA PHE A 686 24.48 12.84 59.15
C PHE A 686 25.83 13.47 58.85
N GLU A 687 26.25 14.43 59.67
CA GLU A 687 27.52 15.14 59.52
C GLU A 687 28.35 15.10 60.80
N ASP A 688 29.67 15.08 60.65
CA ASP A 688 30.64 15.37 61.70
C ASP A 688 31.58 16.51 61.26
N ASN A 689 32.20 17.18 62.23
CA ASN A 689 33.23 18.21 61.98
C ASN A 689 34.65 17.72 62.31
N GLY A 690 34.91 16.42 62.18
CA GLY A 690 36.20 15.82 62.50
C GLY A 690 37.21 15.91 61.35
N GLY A 691 38.28 15.12 61.42
CA GLY A 691 39.37 15.15 60.43
C GLY A 691 39.05 14.63 59.02
N GLY A 692 37.83 14.13 58.80
CA GLY A 692 37.38 13.57 57.53
C GLY A 692 38.06 12.26 57.13
N ILE A 693 37.72 11.78 55.93
CA ILE A 693 38.18 10.54 55.32
C ILE A 693 39.06 10.92 54.13
N ALA A 694 40.28 10.39 54.08
CA ALA A 694 41.19 10.60 52.94
C ALA A 694 40.56 10.06 51.63
N GLU A 695 40.73 10.80 50.54
CA GLU A 695 40.10 10.50 49.24
C GLU A 695 40.37 9.07 48.74
N GLN A 696 41.58 8.57 48.97
CA GLN A 696 42.00 7.20 48.62
C GLN A 696 41.20 6.09 49.32
N TYR A 697 40.49 6.40 50.40
CA TYR A 697 39.70 5.42 51.17
C TYR A 697 38.21 5.48 50.86
N LEU A 698 37.70 6.55 50.24
CA LEU A 698 36.27 6.75 49.99
C LEU A 698 35.62 5.62 49.18
N SER A 699 36.34 5.03 48.22
CA SER A 699 35.85 3.91 47.41
C SER A 699 35.77 2.59 48.16
N ARG A 700 36.41 2.49 49.34
CA ARG A 700 36.57 1.24 50.11
C ARG A 700 35.88 1.24 51.46
N ILE A 701 35.34 2.38 51.91
CA ILE A 701 34.76 2.48 53.26
C ILE A 701 33.54 1.57 53.48
N PHE A 702 32.88 1.13 52.41
CA PHE A 702 31.77 0.19 52.46
C PHE A 702 32.21 -1.27 52.24
N ASP A 703 33.49 -1.51 51.94
CA ASP A 703 34.03 -2.87 51.85
C ASP A 703 33.99 -3.52 53.24
N PRO A 704 33.51 -4.77 53.37
CA PRO A 704 33.58 -5.50 54.63
C PRO A 704 35.02 -5.58 55.15
N PHE A 705 35.18 -5.39 56.47
CA PHE A 705 36.46 -5.41 57.21
C PHE A 705 37.41 -4.24 56.93
N PHE A 706 37.04 -3.28 56.10
CA PHE A 706 37.85 -2.09 55.89
C PHE A 706 37.76 -1.13 57.08
N THR A 707 38.90 -0.83 57.71
CA THR A 707 39.00 0.19 58.77
C THR A 707 40.40 0.77 58.84
N THR A 708 40.52 2.05 59.20
CA THR A 708 41.80 2.72 59.45
C THR A 708 42.29 2.57 60.90
N LYS A 709 41.48 1.99 61.80
CA LYS A 709 41.79 1.77 63.23
C LYS A 709 41.62 0.29 63.62
N LEU A 710 42.12 -0.62 62.78
CA LEU A 710 42.07 -2.07 63.00
C LEU A 710 42.79 -2.43 64.31
N GLY A 711 42.13 -3.18 65.19
CA GLY A 711 42.67 -3.56 66.51
C GLY A 711 42.63 -2.46 67.59
N GLN A 712 42.19 -1.24 67.24
CA GLN A 712 41.97 -0.12 68.17
C GLN A 712 40.48 0.22 68.36
N GLY A 713 39.61 -0.80 68.19
CA GLY A 713 38.15 -0.67 68.34
C GLY A 713 37.37 -0.64 67.01
N GLY A 714 38.04 -0.60 65.86
CA GLY A 714 37.39 -0.67 64.54
C GLY A 714 37.28 -2.12 64.05
N SER A 715 36.04 -2.61 63.84
CA SER A 715 35.78 -3.93 63.23
C SER A 715 35.74 -3.90 61.69
N GLY A 716 35.61 -2.71 61.09
CA GLY A 716 35.45 -2.54 59.64
C GLY A 716 34.12 -3.06 59.07
N LEU A 717 33.15 -3.41 59.93
CA LEU A 717 31.85 -3.94 59.50
C LEU A 717 30.71 -2.91 59.60
N GLY A 718 30.87 -1.85 60.39
CA GLY A 718 29.76 -0.92 60.67
C GLY A 718 29.20 -0.21 59.42
N LEU A 719 30.07 0.28 58.53
CA LEU A 719 29.64 0.96 57.31
C LEU A 719 29.13 -0.01 56.24
N SER A 720 29.72 -1.20 56.09
CA SER A 720 29.22 -2.22 55.15
C SER A 720 27.85 -2.74 55.57
N ILE A 721 27.62 -2.94 56.87
CA ILE A 721 26.28 -3.25 57.43
C ILE A 721 25.31 -2.10 57.14
N SER A 722 25.73 -0.85 57.34
CA SER A 722 24.88 0.31 57.10
C SER A 722 24.49 0.44 55.63
N TYR A 723 25.43 0.19 54.70
CA TYR A 723 25.16 0.15 53.27
C TYR A 723 24.11 -0.91 52.92
N ASN A 724 24.26 -2.12 53.45
CA ASN A 724 23.32 -3.22 53.22
C ASN A 724 21.94 -2.93 53.81
N ILE A 725 21.85 -2.39 55.02
CA ILE A 725 20.55 -2.02 55.62
C ILE A 725 19.85 -0.98 54.74
N VAL A 726 20.55 0.08 54.33
CA VAL A 726 19.96 1.16 53.53
C VAL A 726 19.50 0.65 52.16
N THR A 727 20.33 -0.11 51.46
CA THR A 727 20.06 -0.55 50.08
C THR A 727 19.13 -1.76 50.00
N ALA A 728 19.32 -2.78 50.85
CA ALA A 728 18.54 -4.02 50.81
C ALA A 728 17.18 -3.90 51.51
N LEU A 729 17.20 -3.37 52.72
CA LEU A 729 16.08 -3.50 53.66
C LEU A 729 15.21 -2.26 53.65
N LEU A 730 15.83 -1.08 53.66
CA LEU A 730 15.13 0.20 53.63
C LEU A 730 14.80 0.67 52.20
N GLY A 731 15.39 0.06 51.17
CA GLY A 731 15.13 0.36 49.76
C GLY A 731 15.61 1.75 49.31
N GLY A 732 16.65 2.27 49.96
CA GLY A 732 17.21 3.60 49.73
C GLY A 732 18.65 3.58 49.19
N THR A 733 19.29 4.75 49.22
CA THR A 733 20.71 4.91 48.85
C THR A 733 21.47 5.63 49.95
N ILE A 734 22.77 5.33 50.09
CA ILE A 734 23.69 6.03 50.99
C ILE A 734 24.85 6.60 50.18
N GLN A 735 25.10 7.90 50.30
CA GLN A 735 26.27 8.58 49.72
C GLN A 735 27.15 9.16 50.82
N VAL A 736 28.43 9.31 50.53
CA VAL A 736 29.41 9.93 51.42
C VAL A 736 30.12 11.07 50.68
N ALA A 737 30.31 12.19 51.38
CA ALA A 737 31.18 13.28 50.97
C ALA A 737 32.07 13.63 52.17
N SER A 738 33.38 13.66 52.00
CA SER A 738 34.30 13.93 53.10
C SER A 738 35.42 14.87 52.67
N SER A 739 35.88 15.72 53.60
CA SER A 739 36.99 16.65 53.42
C SER A 739 37.74 16.80 54.74
N GLY A 740 38.86 17.53 54.78
CA GLY A 740 39.58 17.80 56.03
C GLY A 740 38.79 18.58 57.09
N ALA A 741 37.57 19.02 56.79
CA ALA A 741 36.66 19.70 57.71
C ALA A 741 35.53 18.80 58.27
N GLY A 742 35.47 17.51 57.88
CA GLY A 742 34.48 16.55 58.38
C GLY A 742 33.89 15.64 57.29
N THR A 743 33.00 14.73 57.71
CA THR A 743 32.30 13.81 56.81
C THR A 743 30.78 14.02 56.84
N ARG A 744 30.17 13.96 55.66
CA ARG A 744 28.72 13.99 55.44
C ARG A 744 28.26 12.67 54.81
N PHE A 745 27.35 11.98 55.49
CA PHE A 745 26.59 10.86 54.94
C PHE A 745 25.18 11.31 54.60
N THR A 746 24.75 11.04 53.37
CA THR A 746 23.40 11.33 52.89
C THR A 746 22.66 10.02 52.64
N LEU A 747 21.55 9.80 53.34
CA LEU A 747 20.67 8.66 53.15
C LEU A 747 19.40 9.15 52.46
N ASP A 748 19.07 8.56 51.32
CA ASP A 748 17.82 8.83 50.61
C ASP A 748 16.92 7.59 50.68
N LEU A 749 15.86 7.65 51.48
CA LEU A 749 14.98 6.53 51.81
C LEU A 749 13.55 6.76 51.30
N PRO A 750 12.84 5.73 50.82
CA PRO A 750 11.40 5.83 50.57
C PRO A 750 10.62 5.93 51.89
N ARG A 751 9.52 6.70 51.90
CA ARG A 751 8.63 6.79 53.08
C ARG A 751 7.94 5.47 53.41
N VAL A 752 7.80 4.61 52.40
CA VAL A 752 7.20 3.28 52.49
C VAL A 752 8.27 2.30 52.02
N ALA A 753 8.86 1.54 52.94
CA ALA A 753 9.86 0.54 52.58
C ALA A 753 9.24 -0.53 51.65
N PRO A 754 10.03 -1.15 50.75
CA PRO A 754 9.54 -2.26 49.93
C PRO A 754 9.03 -3.41 50.82
N ARG A 755 7.93 -4.07 50.42
CA ARG A 755 7.54 -5.36 51.03
C ARG A 755 8.51 -6.41 50.51
N LEU A 756 9.37 -6.92 51.39
CA LEU A 756 10.15 -8.11 51.09
C LEU A 756 9.20 -9.31 51.15
N ASP A 757 8.76 -9.80 49.98
CA ASP A 757 8.08 -11.08 49.90
C ASP A 757 9.05 -12.18 50.35
N ALA A 758 8.61 -13.05 51.27
CA ALA A 758 9.41 -14.19 51.73
C ALA A 758 9.76 -15.19 50.59
N ALA A 759 9.17 -15.01 49.41
CA ALA A 759 9.38 -15.81 48.21
C ALA A 759 10.42 -15.22 47.23
N ASP A 760 10.82 -13.96 47.38
CA ASP A 760 11.78 -13.32 46.47
C ASP A 760 12.87 -12.60 47.28
N PRO A 761 13.97 -13.30 47.64
CA PRO A 761 15.05 -12.67 48.37
C PRO A 761 15.70 -11.63 47.46
N ALA A 762 15.49 -10.34 47.75
CA ALA A 762 16.38 -9.29 47.25
C ALA A 762 17.81 -9.72 47.58
N SER A 763 18.52 -10.11 46.53
CA SER A 763 19.82 -10.75 46.65
C SER A 763 20.85 -9.68 46.95
N ILE A 764 21.34 -9.67 48.18
CA ILE A 764 22.54 -8.93 48.53
C ILE A 764 23.59 -9.96 48.95
N TYR A 765 24.55 -10.12 48.04
CA TYR A 765 25.60 -11.14 47.90
C TYR A 765 25.15 -12.56 47.56
#